data_AF-A0A2V8E3H3-F1
#
_entry.id   AF-A0A2V8E3H3-F1
#
_cell.length_a   1.000
_cell.length_b   1.000
_cell.length_c   1.000
_cell.angle_alpha   90.00
_cell.angle_beta   90.00
_cell.angle_gamma   90.00
#
_symmetry.space_group_name_H-M   'P 1'
#
loop_
_entity.id
_entity.type
_entity.pdbx_description
1 polymer ?
#
loop_
_entity_poly.entity_id
_entity_poly.type
_entity_poly.pdbx_seq_one_letter_code
_entity_poly.pdbx_strand_id
1 'polypeptide(L)'
;MAEDHSEAGDLHRLHAQLVELSEANASLRAELAAAQRELAQIHSGLGWRFLARWRHFRLHALPLGSRRDRIARRILAGLDGSVRLGAVKTLRILLLHPRQLKTALRAARADGTFLNQQYRRWLARHAMTPERAVSIEADTQRFVYRPLISVLMPVFNTDARWLQAAVGSVRQQLYSSWELCIVDDASTAPHIGPFLRSLAAEDSRVKLKTLEVNEGISGASNHALALATGEYVGLLDHDDTLEPDALYEVAKRLDADPSIDFLYTDHDMRDEHGRRKNPFFKPDWSPDLLLSMNYITHFAVYRRDFIVRVGGFRRGFEGAQDFDLLLRATEQTSRIAHVPKPLYSWGQAPASVATNPGAKPYAHEAGRRALEDALVRRGIAGEVVDGEGAPYRYRVKRAVVGRPLVSILIPTRNNHVLLERCIRSLETRTGYQPIEILVIDNQSTDPATVDYLGRLPHQVVRFEEPFNFARMNNVAAAAARGEHVLFLNDDTEVIVAASLDAMLEHSQRPEVGAVGARLLFPNKTIQHAGVVMGIHGRAGHAFWGFPGDHPGYWDFARVIRDYSAVTAACLMMRRALFEELSGFDEAFAISYNDVDLCLRLRARGYLIVYTPYATLYHYQSASRGAYDPVKDRKFEDLLRARWKHVFDQGDPYYNPHLTLSGFDFSLRL
;
A
#
# COMPACT_ATOMS: atom_id res chain seq x y z
N MET A 1 61.50 31.03 11.58
CA MET A 1 60.88 30.09 12.53
C MET A 1 59.35 30.07 12.45
N ALA A 2 58.74 30.37 11.30
CA ALA A 2 57.27 30.36 11.15
C ALA A 2 56.77 29.36 10.07
N GLU A 3 57.65 28.81 9.24
CA GLU A 3 57.27 27.76 8.26
C GLU A 3 57.35 26.34 8.85
N ASP A 4 58.16 26.12 9.88
CA ASP A 4 58.39 24.79 10.49
C ASP A 4 57.21 24.27 11.35
N HIS A 5 56.24 25.15 11.68
CA HIS A 5 55.06 24.79 12.48
C HIS A 5 53.84 24.37 11.63
N SER A 6 53.83 24.65 10.32
CA SER A 6 52.73 24.27 9.41
C SER A 6 52.84 22.81 8.96
N GLU A 7 54.04 22.36 8.59
CA GLU A 7 54.25 20.98 8.11
C GLU A 7 54.04 19.94 9.22
N ALA A 8 54.41 20.24 10.46
CA ALA A 8 54.21 19.34 11.60
C ALA A 8 52.72 19.10 11.93
N GLY A 9 51.87 20.11 11.72
CA GLY A 9 50.42 20.03 11.93
C GLY A 9 49.71 19.21 10.86
N ASP A 10 50.12 19.35 9.60
CA ASP A 10 49.59 18.57 8.48
C ASP A 10 50.04 17.11 8.54
N LEU A 11 51.29 16.84 8.96
CA LEU A 11 51.78 15.47 9.21
C LEU A 11 50.99 14.77 10.32
N HIS A 12 50.64 15.48 11.40
CA HIS A 12 49.81 14.92 12.47
C HIS A 12 48.39 14.59 11.99
N ARG A 13 47.80 15.46 11.15
CA ARG A 13 46.46 15.27 10.61
C ARG A 13 46.40 14.12 9.60
N LEU A 14 47.41 14.00 8.73
CA LEU A 14 47.58 12.87 7.82
C LEU A 14 47.83 11.56 8.57
N HIS A 15 48.62 11.59 9.65
CA HIS A 15 48.85 10.42 10.49
C HIS A 15 47.58 9.95 11.18
N ALA A 16 46.77 10.87 11.73
CA ALA A 16 45.48 10.55 12.32
C ALA A 16 44.50 9.93 11.30
N GLN A 17 44.43 10.48 10.08
CA GLN A 17 43.61 9.91 9.00
C GLN A 17 44.10 8.53 8.55
N LEU A 18 45.41 8.30 8.52
CA LEU A 18 46.01 7.00 8.21
C LEU A 18 45.67 5.94 9.28
N VAL A 19 45.67 6.34 10.55
CA VAL A 19 45.26 5.46 11.66
C VAL A 19 43.76 5.13 11.57
N GLU A 20 42.91 6.12 11.32
CA GLU A 20 41.46 5.93 11.17
C GLU A 20 41.11 5.04 9.96
N LEU A 21 41.78 5.26 8.81
CA LEU A 21 41.64 4.41 7.63
C LEU A 21 42.18 2.99 7.87
N SER A 22 43.27 2.84 8.62
CA SER A 22 43.82 1.55 9.01
C SER A 22 42.84 0.76 9.88
N GLU A 23 42.22 1.42 10.87
CA GLU A 23 41.21 0.82 11.75
C GLU A 23 39.94 0.45 10.98
N ALA A 24 39.47 1.32 10.09
CA ALA A 24 38.34 1.04 9.21
C ALA A 24 38.63 -0.15 8.26
N ASN A 25 39.85 -0.24 7.71
CA ASN A 25 40.25 -1.35 6.85
C ASN A 25 40.36 -2.66 7.64
N ALA A 26 40.87 -2.61 8.88
CA ALA A 26 40.90 -3.77 9.77
C ALA A 26 39.48 -4.26 10.14
N SER A 27 38.56 -3.33 10.41
CA SER A 27 37.15 -3.63 10.66
C SER A 27 36.48 -4.27 9.44
N LEU A 28 36.64 -3.68 8.24
CA LEU A 28 36.10 -4.24 6.99
C LEU A 28 36.69 -5.61 6.65
N ARG A 29 37.97 -5.86 6.92
CA ARG A 29 38.60 -7.18 6.76
C ARG A 29 38.03 -8.20 7.75
N ALA A 30 37.72 -7.79 8.97
CA ALA A 30 37.09 -8.65 9.97
C ALA A 30 35.64 -9.00 9.57
N GLU A 31 34.87 -8.03 9.06
CA GLU A 31 33.52 -8.24 8.52
C GLU A 31 33.53 -9.14 7.28
N LEU A 32 34.47 -8.92 6.36
CA LEU A 32 34.64 -9.78 5.18
C LEU A 32 34.99 -11.21 5.58
N ALA A 33 35.88 -11.39 6.56
CA ALA A 33 36.22 -12.71 7.08
C ALA A 33 35.05 -13.37 7.82
N ALA A 34 34.22 -12.60 8.52
CA ALA A 34 33.00 -13.09 9.16
C ALA A 34 31.97 -13.53 8.12
N ALA A 35 31.72 -12.72 7.09
CA ALA A 35 30.82 -13.04 5.98
C ALA A 35 31.32 -14.24 5.17
N GLN A 36 32.63 -14.37 4.94
CA GLN A 36 33.22 -15.53 4.28
C GLN A 36 33.09 -16.82 5.12
N ARG A 37 33.21 -16.73 6.45
CA ARG A 37 32.94 -17.86 7.36
C ARG A 37 31.46 -18.25 7.37
N GLU A 38 30.56 -17.28 7.32
CA GLU A 38 29.11 -17.51 7.23
C GLU A 38 28.76 -18.17 5.89
N LEU A 39 29.33 -17.67 4.78
CA LEU A 39 29.18 -18.24 3.44
C LEU A 39 29.75 -19.67 3.38
N ALA A 40 30.91 -19.92 4.01
CA ALA A 40 31.50 -21.25 4.11
C ALA A 40 30.67 -22.20 4.99
N GLN A 41 30.03 -21.71 6.06
CA GLN A 41 29.07 -22.48 6.85
C GLN A 41 27.80 -22.80 6.07
N ILE A 42 27.27 -21.84 5.31
CA ILE A 42 26.14 -22.05 4.41
C ILE A 42 26.51 -23.10 3.36
N HIS A 43 27.69 -22.98 2.74
CA HIS A 43 28.17 -23.91 1.71
C HIS A 43 28.53 -25.30 2.22
N SER A 44 28.99 -25.43 3.46
CA SER A 44 29.26 -26.73 4.11
C SER A 44 28.01 -27.36 4.75
N GLY A 45 26.94 -26.57 4.91
CA GLY A 45 25.66 -27.02 5.44
C GLY A 45 24.98 -28.08 4.57
N LEU A 46 24.27 -29.00 5.25
CA LEU A 46 23.53 -30.09 4.63
C LEU A 46 22.55 -29.62 3.52
N GLY A 47 21.96 -28.43 3.70
CA GLY A 47 21.05 -27.81 2.72
C GLY A 47 21.73 -27.38 1.42
N TRP A 48 22.91 -26.76 1.49
CA TRP A 48 23.66 -26.36 0.29
C TRP A 48 24.26 -27.55 -0.44
N ARG A 49 24.79 -28.55 0.29
CA ARG A 49 25.30 -29.79 -0.32
C ARG A 49 24.19 -30.55 -1.04
N PHE A 50 22.96 -30.52 -0.51
CA PHE A 50 21.77 -31.05 -1.17
C PHE A 50 21.40 -30.24 -2.42
N LEU A 51 21.31 -28.90 -2.32
CA LEU A 51 21.03 -28.01 -3.44
C LEU A 51 22.06 -28.12 -4.57
N ALA A 52 23.35 -28.22 -4.24
CA ALA A 52 24.44 -28.39 -5.20
C ALA A 52 24.38 -29.76 -5.90
N ARG A 53 24.15 -30.86 -5.16
CA ARG A 53 23.94 -32.19 -5.73
C ARG A 53 22.69 -32.25 -6.60
N TRP A 54 21.61 -31.60 -6.18
CA TRP A 54 20.36 -31.52 -6.92
C TRP A 54 20.51 -30.71 -8.21
N ARG A 55 21.23 -29.58 -8.16
CA ARG A 55 21.52 -28.73 -9.33
C ARG A 55 22.43 -29.45 -10.33
N HIS A 56 23.42 -30.20 -9.82
CA HIS A 56 24.28 -31.06 -10.64
C HIS A 56 23.51 -32.22 -11.29
N PHE A 57 22.67 -32.93 -10.53
CA PHE A 57 21.77 -33.97 -11.05
C PHE A 57 20.81 -33.42 -12.11
N ARG A 58 20.21 -32.23 -11.87
CA ARG A 58 19.30 -31.58 -12.81
C ARG A 58 19.97 -31.23 -14.15
N LEU A 59 21.21 -30.73 -14.11
CA LEU A 59 21.94 -30.37 -15.33
C LEU A 59 22.31 -31.59 -16.19
N HIS A 60 22.42 -32.79 -15.60
CA HIS A 60 22.90 -33.99 -16.29
C HIS A 60 21.82 -35.04 -16.57
N ALA A 61 20.74 -35.09 -15.78
CA ALA A 61 19.71 -36.13 -15.88
C ALA A 61 18.36 -35.64 -16.46
N LEU A 62 18.17 -34.32 -16.62
CA LEU A 62 16.90 -33.73 -17.05
C LEU A 62 17.11 -32.70 -18.17
N PRO A 63 16.99 -33.09 -19.45
CA PRO A 63 17.09 -32.17 -20.58
C PRO A 63 16.07 -31.03 -20.45
N LEU A 64 16.54 -29.79 -20.67
CA LEU A 64 15.74 -28.58 -20.57
C LEU A 64 14.50 -28.66 -21.48
N GLY A 65 13.31 -28.47 -20.90
CA GLY A 65 12.04 -28.51 -21.63
C GLY A 65 11.36 -29.88 -21.69
N SER A 66 12.01 -30.94 -21.21
CA SER A 66 11.39 -32.26 -21.09
C SER A 66 10.19 -32.25 -20.13
N ARG A 67 9.25 -33.19 -20.32
CA ARG A 67 8.07 -33.34 -19.44
C ARG A 67 8.47 -33.56 -17.98
N ARG A 68 9.60 -34.24 -17.74
CA ARG A 68 10.17 -34.50 -16.40
C ARG A 68 10.78 -33.24 -15.77
N ASP A 69 11.46 -32.38 -16.54
CA ASP A 69 11.95 -31.07 -16.08
C ASP A 69 10.80 -30.09 -15.77
N ARG A 70 9.69 -30.15 -16.52
CA ARG A 70 8.47 -29.37 -16.20
C ARG A 70 7.79 -29.81 -14.90
N ILE A 71 7.73 -31.12 -14.63
CA ILE A 71 7.20 -31.65 -13.37
C ILE A 71 8.13 -31.29 -12.21
N ALA A 72 9.45 -31.43 -12.38
CA ALA A 72 10.42 -31.04 -11.37
C ALA A 72 10.37 -29.53 -11.04
N ARG A 73 10.19 -28.66 -12.05
CA ARG A 73 9.99 -27.21 -11.85
C ARG A 73 8.71 -26.88 -11.09
N ARG A 74 7.62 -27.62 -11.29
CA ARG A 74 6.38 -27.45 -10.50
C ARG A 74 6.54 -27.88 -9.05
N ILE A 75 7.24 -28.98 -8.81
CA ILE A 75 7.55 -29.46 -7.45
C ILE A 75 8.47 -28.47 -6.73
N LEU A 76 9.49 -27.94 -7.42
CA LEU A 76 10.38 -26.91 -6.89
C LEU A 76 9.68 -25.57 -6.67
N ALA A 77 8.81 -25.10 -7.56
CA ALA A 77 8.01 -23.90 -7.32
C ALA A 77 7.12 -24.03 -6.07
N GLY A 78 6.59 -25.24 -5.82
CA GLY A 78 5.88 -25.55 -4.57
C GLY A 78 6.79 -25.58 -3.33
N LEU A 79 8.05 -26.02 -3.49
CA LEU A 79 9.04 -26.05 -2.40
C LEU A 79 9.69 -24.69 -2.15
N ASP A 80 9.91 -23.86 -3.16
CA ASP A 80 10.52 -22.52 -3.07
C ASP A 80 9.55 -21.54 -2.39
N GLY A 81 8.24 -21.70 -2.65
CA GLY A 81 7.19 -21.06 -1.87
C GLY A 81 7.16 -21.51 -0.40
N SER A 82 7.62 -22.74 -0.10
CA SER A 82 7.65 -23.31 1.26
C SER A 82 8.94 -23.02 2.02
N VAL A 83 10.07 -22.83 1.33
CA VAL A 83 11.38 -22.52 1.91
C VAL A 83 11.47 -21.05 2.35
N ARG A 84 10.71 -20.14 1.72
CA ARG A 84 10.50 -18.76 2.21
C ARG A 84 9.62 -18.67 3.47
N LEU A 85 8.97 -19.76 3.89
CA LEU A 85 8.04 -19.83 5.03
C LEU A 85 8.61 -20.47 6.32
N GLY A 86 9.95 -20.55 6.49
CA GLY A 86 10.55 -20.94 7.78
C GLY A 86 10.54 -22.45 8.09
N ALA A 87 10.89 -23.28 7.11
CA ALA A 87 10.72 -24.73 7.18
C ALA A 87 11.82 -25.55 7.87
N VAL A 88 12.80 -24.97 8.58
CA VAL A 88 13.84 -25.78 9.25
C VAL A 88 13.26 -26.63 10.40
N LYS A 89 12.25 -26.11 11.10
CA LYS A 89 11.56 -26.84 12.20
C LYS A 89 10.61 -27.92 11.66
N THR A 90 9.91 -27.62 10.57
CA THR A 90 8.96 -28.53 9.90
C THR A 90 9.68 -29.73 9.27
N LEU A 91 10.86 -29.52 8.68
CA LEU A 91 11.69 -30.60 8.11
C LEU A 91 12.21 -31.57 9.19
N ARG A 92 12.51 -31.05 10.39
CA ARG A 92 12.99 -31.84 11.54
C ARG A 92 11.88 -32.72 12.14
N ILE A 93 10.64 -32.21 12.18
CA ILE A 93 9.45 -32.99 12.57
C ILE A 93 9.13 -34.06 11.52
N LEU A 94 9.32 -33.73 10.23
CA LEU A 94 9.14 -34.65 9.09
C LEU A 94 10.02 -35.91 9.19
N LEU A 95 11.23 -35.78 9.75
CA LEU A 95 12.20 -36.85 9.86
C LEU A 95 12.04 -37.71 11.12
N LEU A 96 11.49 -37.17 12.20
CA LEU A 96 11.49 -37.84 13.51
C LEU A 96 10.11 -38.39 13.92
N HIS A 97 9.00 -37.75 13.53
CA HIS A 97 7.67 -38.08 14.07
C HIS A 97 6.56 -38.00 13.01
N PRO A 98 6.49 -38.93 12.04
CA PRO A 98 5.54 -38.89 10.92
C PRO A 98 4.06 -38.90 11.35
N ARG A 99 3.75 -39.41 12.56
CA ARG A 99 2.39 -39.42 13.12
C ARG A 99 1.93 -38.05 13.65
N GLN A 100 2.86 -37.13 13.92
CA GLN A 100 2.55 -35.75 14.34
C GLN A 100 2.39 -34.79 13.16
N LEU A 101 2.62 -35.26 11.91
CA LEU A 101 2.53 -34.47 10.68
C LEU A 101 1.16 -33.83 10.47
N LYS A 102 0.07 -34.55 10.76
CA LYS A 102 -1.29 -34.01 10.65
C LYS A 102 -1.52 -32.88 11.67
N THR A 103 -0.96 -32.99 12.87
CA THR A 103 -1.10 -31.99 13.94
C THR A 103 -0.21 -30.77 13.66
N ALA A 104 1.01 -30.97 13.16
CA ALA A 104 1.93 -29.91 12.76
C ALA A 104 1.45 -29.16 11.49
N LEU A 105 0.84 -29.84 10.53
CA LEU A 105 0.21 -29.21 9.35
C LEU A 105 -1.10 -28.50 9.71
N ARG A 106 -1.87 -29.00 10.68
CA ARG A 106 -3.03 -28.29 11.23
C ARG A 106 -2.59 -27.06 12.03
N ALA A 107 -1.51 -27.16 12.81
CA ALA A 107 -0.91 -26.03 13.50
C ALA A 107 -0.32 -25.01 12.51
N ALA A 108 0.42 -25.43 11.48
CA ALA A 108 0.92 -24.52 10.44
C ALA A 108 -0.19 -23.88 9.59
N ARG A 109 -1.35 -24.54 9.44
CA ARG A 109 -2.57 -23.94 8.89
C ARG A 109 -3.30 -23.02 9.87
N ALA A 110 -3.24 -23.29 11.17
CA ALA A 110 -3.87 -22.51 12.24
C ALA A 110 -3.00 -21.32 12.73
N ASP A 111 -1.71 -21.32 12.42
CA ASP A 111 -0.70 -20.44 13.01
C ASP A 111 -0.04 -19.50 11.99
N GLY A 112 -0.87 -19.10 11.02
CA GLY A 112 -0.80 -17.81 10.34
C GLY A 112 0.25 -17.69 9.24
N THR A 113 -0.09 -16.91 8.24
CA THR A 113 0.81 -16.45 7.17
C THR A 113 2.15 -15.92 7.72
N PHE A 114 3.17 -15.81 6.86
CA PHE A 114 4.46 -15.17 7.22
C PHE A 114 4.26 -13.82 7.95
N LEU A 115 3.27 -13.04 7.52
CA LEU A 115 2.86 -11.79 8.15
C LEU A 115 2.42 -11.97 9.61
N ASN A 116 1.62 -13.00 9.94
CA ASN A 116 1.19 -13.28 11.32
C ASN A 116 2.34 -13.69 12.23
N GLN A 117 3.37 -14.37 11.70
CA GLN A 117 4.56 -14.69 12.49
C GLN A 117 5.35 -13.43 12.84
N GLN A 118 5.52 -12.51 11.90
CA GLN A 118 6.13 -11.22 12.16
C GLN A 118 5.28 -10.40 13.12
N TYR A 119 3.96 -10.42 12.94
CA TYR A 119 3.04 -9.66 13.77
C TYR A 119 3.13 -10.04 15.25
N ARG A 120 3.27 -11.34 15.56
CA ARG A 120 3.53 -11.78 16.94
C ARG A 120 4.79 -11.16 17.54
N ARG A 121 5.85 -10.99 16.75
CA ARG A 121 7.10 -10.35 17.20
C ARG A 121 6.91 -8.85 17.35
N TRP A 122 6.19 -8.23 16.43
CA TRP A 122 5.83 -6.82 16.48
C TRP A 122 5.03 -6.53 17.76
N LEU A 123 3.98 -7.32 18.04
CA LEU A 123 3.17 -7.21 19.27
C LEU A 123 4.02 -7.37 20.53
N ALA A 124 4.96 -8.32 20.56
CA ALA A 124 5.84 -8.48 21.72
C ALA A 124 6.74 -7.25 21.99
N ARG A 125 7.12 -6.51 20.95
CA ARG A 125 7.93 -5.28 21.07
C ARG A 125 7.11 -4.04 21.41
N HIS A 126 5.82 -4.07 21.09
CA HIS A 126 4.89 -2.95 21.29
C HIS A 126 3.84 -3.27 22.37
N ALA A 127 4.10 -4.27 23.20
CA ALA A 127 3.17 -4.67 24.25
C ALA A 127 3.01 -3.54 25.29
N MET A 128 1.80 -3.38 25.80
CA MET A 128 1.54 -2.46 26.90
C MET A 128 2.30 -2.93 28.15
N THR A 129 3.20 -2.10 28.66
CA THR A 129 3.92 -2.34 29.93
C THR A 129 3.39 -1.43 31.03
N PRO A 130 3.60 -1.78 32.32
CA PRO A 130 3.23 -0.91 33.43
C PRO A 130 3.86 0.49 33.33
N GLU A 131 5.13 0.57 32.90
CA GLU A 131 5.83 1.85 32.71
C GLU A 131 5.19 2.68 31.59
N ARG A 132 4.75 2.02 30.52
CA ARG A 132 4.04 2.69 29.43
C ARG A 132 2.67 3.20 29.91
N ALA A 133 1.95 2.43 30.71
CA ALA A 133 0.66 2.85 31.27
C ALA A 133 0.81 4.11 32.15
N VAL A 134 1.78 4.12 33.08
CA VAL A 134 2.08 5.30 33.91
C VAL A 134 2.49 6.50 33.05
N SER A 135 3.29 6.27 32.00
CA SER A 135 3.66 7.33 31.06
C SER A 135 2.46 7.92 30.32
N ILE A 136 1.47 7.10 29.95
CA ILE A 136 0.24 7.54 29.28
C ILE A 136 -0.59 8.42 30.21
N GLU A 137 -0.76 8.01 31.47
CA GLU A 137 -1.49 8.80 32.46
C GLU A 137 -0.84 10.17 32.67
N ALA A 138 0.49 10.21 32.84
CA ALA A 138 1.24 11.46 33.00
C ALA A 138 1.17 12.35 31.75
N ASP A 139 1.19 11.76 30.55
CA ASP A 139 1.07 12.51 29.29
C ASP A 139 -0.34 13.09 29.12
N THR A 140 -1.37 12.33 29.47
CA THR A 140 -2.77 12.78 29.42
C THR A 140 -3.01 13.99 30.33
N GLN A 141 -2.29 14.09 31.46
CA GLN A 141 -2.33 15.26 32.34
C GLN A 141 -1.68 16.52 31.75
N ARG A 142 -0.94 16.41 30.65
CA ARG A 142 -0.30 17.53 29.94
C ARG A 142 -1.10 18.01 28.73
N PHE A 143 -2.09 17.24 28.28
CA PHE A 143 -2.95 17.66 27.17
C PHE A 143 -3.63 18.98 27.48
N VAL A 144 -3.57 19.90 26.53
CA VAL A 144 -4.26 21.20 26.55
C VAL A 144 -5.72 20.98 26.19
N TYR A 145 -5.98 20.09 25.24
CA TYR A 145 -7.29 19.73 24.75
C TYR A 145 -7.60 18.27 25.05
N ARG A 146 -8.68 18.03 25.80
CA ARG A 146 -9.09 16.70 26.30
C ARG A 146 -10.52 16.38 25.86
N PRO A 147 -10.73 16.01 24.60
CA PRO A 147 -12.07 15.74 24.09
C PRO A 147 -12.72 14.57 24.83
N LEU A 148 -13.99 14.73 25.20
CA LEU A 148 -14.82 13.59 25.60
C LEU A 148 -15.14 12.76 24.35
N ILE A 149 -14.78 11.48 24.37
CA ILE A 149 -15.04 10.54 23.27
C ILE A 149 -16.20 9.62 23.65
N SER A 150 -17.31 9.69 22.92
CA SER A 150 -18.44 8.77 23.05
C SER A 150 -18.23 7.55 22.16
N VAL A 151 -18.07 6.37 22.75
CA VAL A 151 -18.01 5.10 22.01
C VAL A 151 -19.44 4.63 21.71
N LEU A 152 -19.79 4.49 20.44
CA LEU A 152 -21.10 4.04 19.99
C LEU A 152 -21.09 2.52 19.83
N MET A 153 -22.00 1.82 20.50
CA MET A 153 -22.07 0.36 20.50
C MET A 153 -23.52 -0.13 20.28
N PRO A 154 -23.95 -0.38 19.04
CA PRO A 154 -25.17 -1.14 18.79
C PRO A 154 -24.97 -2.60 19.22
N VAL A 155 -25.95 -3.21 19.90
CA VAL A 155 -25.89 -4.58 20.44
C VAL A 155 -27.09 -5.38 19.94
N PHE A 156 -26.83 -6.57 19.37
CA PHE A 156 -27.90 -7.50 19.00
C PHE A 156 -27.47 -8.96 19.14
N ASN A 157 -28.06 -9.68 20.10
CA ASN A 157 -27.92 -11.14 20.24
C ASN A 157 -26.47 -11.67 20.29
N THR A 158 -25.54 -10.84 20.77
CA THR A 158 -24.13 -11.17 20.92
C THR A 158 -23.89 -12.21 22.01
N ASP A 159 -22.96 -13.15 21.77
CA ASP A 159 -22.48 -14.07 22.80
C ASP A 159 -21.90 -13.29 24.00
N ALA A 160 -22.21 -13.75 25.22
CA ALA A 160 -21.80 -13.11 26.46
C ALA A 160 -20.28 -12.85 26.52
N ARG A 161 -19.46 -13.79 26.02
CA ARG A 161 -17.99 -13.68 26.08
C ARG A 161 -17.48 -12.51 25.24
N TRP A 162 -18.09 -12.26 24.09
CA TRP A 162 -17.67 -11.23 23.15
C TRP A 162 -18.14 -9.86 23.62
N LEU A 163 -19.41 -9.77 24.06
CA LEU A 163 -19.96 -8.55 24.61
C LEU A 163 -19.20 -8.09 25.88
N GLN A 164 -18.86 -9.03 26.77
CA GLN A 164 -18.04 -8.75 27.96
C GLN A 164 -16.63 -8.26 27.59
N ALA A 165 -15.99 -8.87 26.59
CA ALA A 165 -14.68 -8.45 26.10
C ALA A 165 -14.75 -7.04 25.48
N ALA A 166 -15.75 -6.75 24.66
CA ALA A 166 -15.95 -5.46 24.03
C ALA A 166 -16.13 -4.34 25.06
N VAL A 167 -17.10 -4.49 25.97
CA VAL A 167 -17.35 -3.53 27.06
C VAL A 167 -16.14 -3.39 27.98
N GLY A 168 -15.50 -4.52 28.32
CA GLY A 168 -14.29 -4.53 29.14
C GLY A 168 -13.15 -3.71 28.51
N SER A 169 -12.98 -3.82 27.19
CA SER A 169 -11.93 -3.08 26.46
C SER A 169 -12.11 -1.56 26.51
N VAL A 170 -13.36 -1.07 26.58
CA VAL A 170 -13.66 0.36 26.77
C VAL A 170 -13.46 0.77 28.23
N ARG A 171 -13.94 -0.04 29.18
CA ARG A 171 -13.79 0.26 30.63
C ARG A 171 -12.34 0.34 31.08
N GLN A 172 -11.45 -0.39 30.41
CA GLN A 172 -10.01 -0.48 30.72
C GLN A 172 -9.16 0.55 29.95
N GLN A 173 -9.77 1.50 29.22
CA GLN A 173 -9.03 2.54 28.54
C GLN A 173 -8.24 3.41 29.52
N LEU A 174 -6.98 3.68 29.18
CA LEU A 174 -6.07 4.53 29.98
C LEU A 174 -6.41 6.02 29.88
N TYR A 175 -7.03 6.44 28.77
CA TYR A 175 -7.66 7.74 28.68
C TYR A 175 -8.99 7.71 29.44
N SER A 176 -9.24 8.67 30.34
CA SER A 176 -10.41 8.62 31.24
C SER A 176 -11.63 9.39 30.74
N SER A 177 -11.47 10.31 29.78
CA SER A 177 -12.55 11.16 29.26
C SER A 177 -13.30 10.45 28.14
N TRP A 178 -14.10 9.45 28.52
CA TRP A 178 -14.95 8.70 27.60
C TRP A 178 -16.32 8.41 28.21
N GLU A 179 -17.26 8.11 27.32
CA GLU A 179 -18.54 7.51 27.66
C GLU A 179 -18.87 6.38 26.67
N LEU A 180 -19.67 5.41 27.09
CA LEU A 180 -20.07 4.27 26.29
C LEU A 180 -21.57 4.32 26.05
N CYS A 181 -21.98 4.59 24.81
CA CYS A 181 -23.37 4.73 24.38
C CYS A 181 -23.85 3.40 23.78
N ILE A 182 -24.48 2.57 24.61
CA ILE A 182 -24.98 1.25 24.23
C ILE A 182 -26.44 1.34 23.83
N VAL A 183 -26.76 0.77 22.66
CA VAL A 183 -28.15 0.55 22.23
C VAL A 183 -28.39 -0.93 22.03
N ASP A 184 -29.25 -1.52 22.87
CA ASP A 184 -29.76 -2.87 22.66
C ASP A 184 -30.88 -2.85 21.62
N ASP A 185 -30.59 -3.40 20.43
CA ASP A 185 -31.45 -3.41 19.25
C ASP A 185 -32.50 -4.55 19.31
N ALA A 186 -33.24 -4.57 20.42
CA ALA A 186 -34.22 -5.59 20.77
C ALA A 186 -33.66 -7.02 20.81
N SER A 187 -32.55 -7.22 21.54
CA SER A 187 -31.97 -8.55 21.73
C SER A 187 -32.95 -9.52 22.40
N THR A 188 -33.01 -10.73 21.86
CA THR A 188 -33.81 -11.85 22.40
C THR A 188 -33.03 -12.74 23.35
N ALA A 189 -31.68 -12.66 23.34
CA ALA A 189 -30.84 -13.48 24.19
C ALA A 189 -30.97 -13.06 25.67
N PRO A 190 -31.28 -13.99 26.59
CA PRO A 190 -31.71 -13.68 27.94
C PRO A 190 -30.62 -13.06 28.82
N HIS A 191 -29.34 -13.21 28.46
CA HIS A 191 -28.22 -12.65 29.21
C HIS A 191 -27.98 -11.17 28.93
N ILE A 192 -28.38 -10.64 27.77
CA ILE A 192 -28.01 -9.29 27.31
C ILE A 192 -28.65 -8.21 28.17
N GLY A 193 -29.99 -8.20 28.27
CA GLY A 193 -30.73 -7.18 29.01
C GLY A 193 -30.27 -7.03 30.46
N PRO A 194 -30.19 -8.12 31.27
CA PRO A 194 -29.67 -8.05 32.64
C PRO A 194 -28.22 -7.55 32.72
N PHE A 195 -27.35 -8.02 31.82
CA PHE A 195 -25.93 -7.61 31.79
C PHE A 195 -25.78 -6.11 31.52
N LEU A 196 -26.46 -5.59 30.50
CA LEU A 196 -26.39 -4.17 30.14
C LEU A 196 -26.95 -3.26 31.24
N ARG A 197 -28.04 -3.66 31.90
CA ARG A 197 -28.60 -2.90 33.03
C ARG A 197 -27.64 -2.88 34.24
N SER A 198 -26.97 -3.99 34.53
CA SER A 198 -25.95 -4.04 35.59
C SER A 198 -24.81 -3.07 35.28
N LEU A 199 -24.29 -3.10 34.05
CA LEU A 199 -23.22 -2.21 33.60
C LEU A 199 -23.58 -0.73 33.75
N ALA A 200 -24.77 -0.33 33.29
CA ALA A 200 -25.23 1.06 33.37
C ALA A 200 -25.46 1.51 34.83
N ALA A 201 -25.79 0.59 35.75
CA ALA A 201 -25.90 0.88 37.17
C ALA A 201 -24.54 0.98 37.87
N GLU A 202 -23.53 0.24 37.41
CA GLU A 202 -22.18 0.19 37.98
C GLU A 202 -21.27 1.33 37.53
N ASP A 203 -21.40 1.83 36.29
CA ASP A 203 -20.53 2.85 35.72
C ASP A 203 -21.36 3.97 35.07
N SER A 204 -21.39 5.14 35.70
CA SER A 204 -22.14 6.31 35.23
C SER A 204 -21.74 6.83 33.84
N ARG A 205 -20.58 6.41 33.31
CA ARG A 205 -20.15 6.73 31.94
C ARG A 205 -20.84 5.84 30.89
N VAL A 206 -21.51 4.78 31.30
CA VAL A 206 -22.26 3.87 30.42
C VAL A 206 -23.69 4.36 30.30
N LYS A 207 -24.08 4.76 29.09
CA LYS A 207 -25.45 5.14 28.73
C LYS A 207 -26.09 3.97 28.01
N LEU A 208 -27.30 3.61 28.42
CA LEU A 208 -28.04 2.48 27.86
C LEU A 208 -29.41 2.94 27.33
N LYS A 209 -29.74 2.50 26.12
CA LYS A 209 -31.10 2.51 25.59
C LYS A 209 -31.45 1.12 25.06
N THR A 210 -32.65 0.65 25.36
CA THR A 210 -33.19 -0.59 24.81
C THR A 210 -34.33 -0.25 23.86
N LEU A 211 -34.28 -0.81 22.65
CA LEU A 211 -35.33 -0.65 21.65
C LEU A 211 -36.38 -1.77 21.80
N GLU A 212 -37.63 -1.44 21.51
CA GLU A 212 -38.74 -2.41 21.53
C GLU A 212 -38.76 -3.30 20.28
N VAL A 213 -38.21 -2.79 19.17
CA VAL A 213 -38.17 -3.45 17.87
C VAL A 213 -36.75 -3.37 17.33
N ASN A 214 -36.30 -4.44 16.66
CA ASN A 214 -35.04 -4.44 15.96
C ASN A 214 -35.10 -3.48 14.76
N GLU A 215 -34.31 -2.41 14.81
CA GLU A 215 -34.20 -1.40 13.75
C GLU A 215 -32.97 -1.62 12.84
N GLY A 216 -32.18 -2.66 13.12
CA GLY A 216 -30.94 -2.98 12.44
C GLY A 216 -29.79 -2.07 12.88
N ILE A 217 -28.56 -2.45 12.49
CA ILE A 217 -27.33 -1.76 12.90
C ILE A 217 -27.35 -0.26 12.60
N SER A 218 -27.88 0.17 11.45
CA SER A 218 -27.99 1.59 11.09
C SER A 218 -28.93 2.35 12.04
N GLY A 219 -30.09 1.77 12.38
CA GLY A 219 -31.04 2.36 13.32
C GLY A 219 -30.47 2.44 14.73
N ALA A 220 -29.93 1.32 15.22
CA ALA A 220 -29.31 1.24 16.54
C ALA A 220 -28.12 2.21 16.69
N SER A 221 -27.25 2.32 15.68
CA SER A 221 -26.13 3.27 15.67
C SER A 221 -26.58 4.74 15.69
N ASN A 222 -27.69 5.09 15.03
CA ASN A 222 -28.26 6.43 15.12
C ASN A 222 -28.84 6.73 16.51
N HIS A 223 -29.48 5.75 17.16
CA HIS A 223 -29.90 5.90 18.56
C HIS A 223 -28.68 6.07 19.48
N ALA A 224 -27.59 5.34 19.23
CA ALA A 224 -26.35 5.47 20.00
C ALA A 224 -25.72 6.86 19.80
N LEU A 225 -25.69 7.35 18.56
CA LEU A 225 -25.25 8.72 18.23
C LEU A 225 -26.10 9.77 18.95
N ALA A 226 -27.41 9.55 19.09
CA ALA A 226 -28.29 10.47 19.81
C ALA A 226 -28.07 10.46 21.34
N LEU A 227 -27.53 9.38 21.91
CA LEU A 227 -27.13 9.32 23.33
C LEU A 227 -25.80 10.06 23.60
N ALA A 228 -24.98 10.25 22.57
CA ALA A 228 -23.63 10.76 22.69
C ALA A 228 -23.57 12.25 23.09
N THR A 229 -22.89 12.55 24.18
CA THR A 229 -22.59 13.92 24.64
C THR A 229 -21.14 14.34 24.40
N GLY A 230 -20.27 13.41 24.00
CA GLY A 230 -18.88 13.69 23.64
C GLY A 230 -18.76 14.58 22.40
N GLU A 231 -17.65 15.32 22.33
CA GLU A 231 -17.34 16.12 21.14
C GLU A 231 -16.98 15.23 19.96
N TYR A 232 -16.45 14.03 20.22
CA TYR A 232 -16.17 13.02 19.24
C TYR A 232 -16.93 11.73 19.52
N VAL A 233 -17.24 11.00 18.46
CA VAL A 233 -17.86 9.67 18.50
C VAL A 233 -16.96 8.64 17.83
N GLY A 234 -16.67 7.54 18.52
CA GLY A 234 -15.93 6.40 17.96
C GLY A 234 -16.85 5.19 17.79
N LEU A 235 -16.71 4.44 16.69
CA LEU A 235 -17.57 3.29 16.42
C LEU A 235 -16.95 1.99 16.95
N LEU A 236 -17.72 1.18 17.67
CA LEU A 236 -17.27 -0.11 18.18
C LEU A 236 -18.39 -1.14 18.11
N ASP A 237 -18.21 -2.19 17.32
CA ASP A 237 -19.15 -3.30 17.30
C ASP A 237 -19.08 -4.10 18.60
N HIS A 238 -20.22 -4.69 18.96
CA HIS A 238 -20.44 -5.38 20.22
C HIS A 238 -19.60 -6.66 20.42
N ASP A 239 -18.88 -7.12 19.40
CA ASP A 239 -18.01 -8.30 19.40
C ASP A 239 -16.54 -8.00 19.08
N ASP A 240 -16.17 -6.71 19.08
CA ASP A 240 -14.81 -6.23 18.84
C ASP A 240 -14.19 -5.60 20.08
N THR A 241 -12.87 -5.42 20.05
CA THR A 241 -12.12 -4.86 21.20
C THR A 241 -11.21 -3.73 20.80
N LEU A 242 -11.08 -2.74 21.68
CA LEU A 242 -10.05 -1.71 21.61
C LEU A 242 -8.81 -2.12 22.40
N GLU A 243 -7.63 -1.68 21.95
CA GLU A 243 -6.42 -1.79 22.75
C GLU A 243 -6.41 -0.76 23.90
N PRO A 244 -5.74 -1.02 25.04
CA PRO A 244 -5.88 -0.20 26.25
C PRO A 244 -5.53 1.30 26.09
N ASP A 245 -4.70 1.64 25.10
CA ASP A 245 -4.29 3.00 24.76
C ASP A 245 -5.02 3.61 23.56
N ALA A 246 -6.03 2.94 23.02
CA ALA A 246 -6.74 3.38 21.81
C ALA A 246 -7.28 4.80 21.94
N LEU A 247 -8.08 5.09 22.97
CA LEU A 247 -8.66 6.42 23.19
C LEU A 247 -7.61 7.47 23.55
N TYR A 248 -6.49 7.07 24.18
CA TYR A 248 -5.38 7.98 24.45
C TYR A 248 -4.68 8.41 23.17
N GLU A 249 -4.37 7.48 22.26
CA GLU A 249 -3.71 7.81 20.99
C GLU A 249 -4.60 8.68 20.09
N VAL A 250 -5.92 8.44 20.11
CA VAL A 250 -6.94 9.32 19.49
C VAL A 250 -6.89 10.72 20.11
N ALA A 251 -7.03 10.82 21.44
CA ALA A 251 -7.02 12.10 22.14
C ALA A 251 -5.70 12.86 21.93
N LYS A 252 -4.56 12.16 21.91
CA LYS A 252 -3.25 12.73 21.62
C LYS A 252 -3.18 13.35 20.23
N ARG A 253 -3.73 12.66 19.22
CA ARG A 253 -3.75 13.18 17.85
C ARG A 253 -4.63 14.43 17.73
N LEU A 254 -5.75 14.46 18.47
CA LEU A 254 -6.67 15.59 18.53
C LEU A 254 -6.11 16.76 19.37
N ASP A 255 -5.35 16.50 20.43
CA ASP A 255 -4.64 17.53 21.20
C ASP A 255 -3.60 18.24 20.32
N ALA A 256 -2.88 17.48 19.50
CA ALA A 256 -1.92 18.03 18.54
C ALA A 256 -2.58 18.80 17.38
N ASP A 257 -3.82 18.45 17.01
CA ASP A 257 -4.57 19.11 15.95
C ASP A 257 -6.09 19.04 16.22
N PRO A 258 -6.63 20.03 16.93
CA PRO A 258 -8.06 20.09 17.22
C PRO A 258 -8.92 20.37 16.00
N SER A 259 -8.35 20.60 14.81
CA SER A 259 -9.10 20.91 13.59
C SER A 259 -9.64 19.67 12.87
N ILE A 260 -9.17 18.48 13.24
CA ILE A 260 -9.56 17.19 12.63
C ILE A 260 -11.08 16.99 12.70
N ASP A 261 -11.68 16.60 11.57
CA ASP A 261 -13.11 16.25 11.52
C ASP A 261 -13.34 14.77 11.75
N PHE A 262 -12.45 13.91 11.26
CA PHE A 262 -12.42 12.51 11.65
C PHE A 262 -11.03 11.91 11.51
N LEU A 263 -10.79 10.84 12.26
CA LEU A 263 -9.58 10.04 12.17
C LEU A 263 -9.87 8.55 12.22
N TYR A 264 -8.89 7.74 11.81
CA TYR A 264 -8.96 6.29 11.87
C TYR A 264 -7.65 5.69 12.34
N THR A 265 -7.69 4.42 12.73
CA THR A 265 -6.51 3.67 13.19
C THR A 265 -6.24 2.48 12.29
N ASP A 266 -5.05 1.89 12.39
CA ASP A 266 -4.82 0.54 11.89
C ASP A 266 -5.67 -0.47 12.67
N HIS A 267 -5.76 -1.70 12.16
CA HIS A 267 -6.46 -2.76 12.85
C HIS A 267 -5.81 -4.13 12.66
N ASP A 268 -6.30 -5.10 13.40
CA ASP A 268 -6.09 -6.51 13.14
C ASP A 268 -7.36 -7.32 13.41
N MET A 269 -7.23 -8.64 13.41
CA MET A 269 -8.29 -9.56 13.74
C MET A 269 -7.97 -10.34 15.00
N ARG A 270 -8.97 -10.63 15.82
CA ARG A 270 -8.87 -11.49 17.00
C ARG A 270 -9.57 -12.82 16.74
N ASP A 271 -8.86 -13.91 16.95
CA ASP A 271 -9.43 -15.26 16.83
C ASP A 271 -10.23 -15.69 18.08
N GLU A 272 -10.87 -16.85 18.00
CA GLU A 272 -11.69 -17.42 19.09
C GLU A 272 -10.94 -17.63 20.42
N HIS A 273 -9.61 -17.60 20.40
CA HIS A 273 -8.74 -17.74 21.58
C HIS A 273 -8.18 -16.41 22.05
N GLY A 274 -8.67 -15.29 21.51
CA GLY A 274 -8.20 -13.95 21.84
C GLY A 274 -6.88 -13.57 21.18
N ARG A 275 -6.32 -14.39 20.27
CA ARG A 275 -5.03 -14.11 19.63
C ARG A 275 -5.21 -13.14 18.47
N ARG A 276 -4.37 -12.11 18.44
CA ARG A 276 -4.34 -11.09 17.39
C ARG A 276 -3.57 -11.60 16.16
N LYS A 277 -4.12 -11.41 14.96
CA LYS A 277 -3.59 -11.87 13.66
C LYS A 277 -4.11 -10.99 12.51
N ASN A 278 -3.58 -11.19 11.31
CA ASN A 278 -3.96 -10.50 10.08
C ASN A 278 -3.94 -8.97 10.24
N PRO A 279 -2.80 -8.36 10.59
CA PRO A 279 -2.73 -6.91 10.75
C PRO A 279 -2.93 -6.20 9.42
N PHE A 280 -3.68 -5.10 9.45
CA PHE A 280 -3.74 -4.11 8.40
C PHE A 280 -3.14 -2.78 8.89
N PHE A 281 -1.87 -2.61 8.55
CA PHE A 281 -1.12 -1.36 8.62
C PHE A 281 -1.45 -0.52 7.38
N LYS A 282 -2.38 0.41 7.55
CA LYS A 282 -3.01 1.22 6.52
C LYS A 282 -2.11 2.39 6.10
N PRO A 283 -2.23 2.88 4.87
CA PRO A 283 -1.68 4.18 4.51
C PRO A 283 -2.43 5.30 5.24
N ASP A 284 -1.87 6.50 5.17
CA ASP A 284 -2.62 7.73 5.39
C ASP A 284 -3.71 7.89 4.30
N TRP A 285 -4.43 9.01 4.33
CA TRP A 285 -5.61 9.22 3.51
C TRP A 285 -5.35 8.98 2.00
N SER A 286 -6.03 7.99 1.44
CA SER A 286 -6.00 7.65 0.01
C SER A 286 -7.43 7.61 -0.54
N PRO A 287 -7.89 8.68 -1.21
CA PRO A 287 -9.25 8.74 -1.76
C PRO A 287 -9.50 7.68 -2.82
N ASP A 288 -8.51 7.37 -3.66
CA ASP A 288 -8.67 6.36 -4.71
C ASP A 288 -8.72 4.94 -4.14
N LEU A 289 -7.96 4.67 -3.07
CA LEU A 289 -8.06 3.40 -2.35
C LEU A 289 -9.43 3.24 -1.68
N LEU A 290 -9.99 4.30 -1.10
CA LEU A 290 -11.33 4.26 -0.49
C LEU A 290 -12.40 3.88 -1.52
N LEU A 291 -12.29 4.39 -2.75
CA LEU A 291 -13.21 4.03 -3.84
C LEU A 291 -13.02 2.60 -4.35
N SER A 292 -11.86 1.99 -4.11
CA SER A 292 -11.61 0.58 -4.42
C SER A 292 -11.96 -0.37 -3.28
N MET A 293 -11.86 0.06 -2.02
CA MET A 293 -12.29 -0.71 -0.86
C MET A 293 -12.43 0.17 0.39
N ASN A 294 -13.31 -0.22 1.32
CA ASN A 294 -13.38 0.39 2.64
C ASN A 294 -12.18 -0.03 3.50
N TYR A 295 -11.01 0.57 3.28
CA TYR A 295 -9.80 0.28 4.04
C TYR A 295 -9.80 0.93 5.44
N ILE A 296 -10.65 1.94 5.67
CA ILE A 296 -10.77 2.63 6.96
C ILE A 296 -11.45 1.75 8.00
N THR A 297 -12.49 1.00 7.60
CA THR A 297 -13.23 0.07 8.47
C THR A 297 -13.72 0.72 9.77
N HIS A 298 -13.93 -0.06 10.82
CA HIS A 298 -14.91 0.26 11.86
C HIS A 298 -14.45 1.31 12.87
N PHE A 299 -13.25 1.21 13.47
CA PHE A 299 -12.82 2.18 14.49
C PHE A 299 -12.34 3.51 13.88
N ALA A 300 -13.30 4.23 13.30
CA ALA A 300 -13.20 5.61 12.90
C ALA A 300 -13.83 6.50 13.99
N VAL A 301 -13.17 7.61 14.29
CA VAL A 301 -13.58 8.58 15.30
C VAL A 301 -13.92 9.90 14.60
N TYR A 302 -15.17 10.34 14.70
CA TYR A 302 -15.69 11.51 14.04
C TYR A 302 -16.01 12.60 15.04
N ARG A 303 -15.83 13.87 14.68
CA ARG A 303 -16.44 14.96 15.41
C ARG A 303 -17.95 14.80 15.35
N ARG A 304 -18.62 14.79 16.50
CA ARG A 304 -20.05 14.47 16.63
C ARG A 304 -20.90 15.40 15.79
N ASP A 305 -20.73 16.70 15.95
CA ASP A 305 -21.56 17.69 15.25
C ASP A 305 -21.33 17.63 13.73
N PHE A 306 -20.14 17.20 13.29
CA PHE A 306 -19.87 16.93 11.87
C PHE A 306 -20.66 15.72 11.38
N ILE A 307 -20.64 14.58 12.09
CA ILE A 307 -21.34 13.38 11.64
C ILE A 307 -22.86 13.53 11.69
N VAL A 308 -23.37 14.35 12.62
CA VAL A 308 -24.79 14.75 12.65
C VAL A 308 -25.17 15.56 11.42
N ARG A 309 -24.33 16.53 10.99
CA ARG A 309 -24.56 17.29 9.74
C ARG A 309 -24.48 16.42 8.49
N VAL A 310 -23.61 15.41 8.49
CA VAL A 310 -23.50 14.42 7.41
C VAL A 310 -24.75 13.52 7.32
N GLY A 311 -25.56 13.47 8.39
CA GLY A 311 -26.85 12.78 8.42
C GLY A 311 -26.82 11.38 9.07
N GLY A 312 -25.78 11.06 9.83
CA GLY A 312 -25.67 9.77 10.54
C GLY A 312 -25.70 8.54 9.61
N PHE A 313 -26.15 7.41 10.13
CA PHE A 313 -26.18 6.11 9.42
C PHE A 313 -27.47 5.95 8.61
N ARG A 314 -27.36 5.65 7.31
CA ARG A 314 -28.56 5.41 6.47
C ARG A 314 -29.01 3.97 6.56
N ARG A 315 -30.31 3.77 6.82
CA ARG A 315 -30.95 2.45 6.70
C ARG A 315 -30.89 1.95 5.25
N GLY A 316 -30.80 0.64 5.07
CA GLY A 316 -30.68 -0.01 3.76
C GLY A 316 -29.25 -0.23 3.29
N PHE A 317 -28.25 0.12 4.11
CA PHE A 317 -26.82 -0.11 3.88
C PHE A 317 -26.22 -1.09 4.90
N GLU A 318 -27.06 -1.89 5.56
CA GLU A 318 -26.61 -2.83 6.59
C GLU A 318 -25.52 -3.78 6.05
N GLY A 319 -24.40 -3.87 6.77
CA GLY A 319 -23.18 -4.57 6.35
C GLY A 319 -22.15 -3.68 5.63
N ALA A 320 -22.55 -2.48 5.18
CA ALA A 320 -21.68 -1.46 4.58
C ALA A 320 -22.01 -0.05 5.09
N GLN A 321 -22.70 0.08 6.22
CA GLN A 321 -23.19 1.35 6.75
C GLN A 321 -22.06 2.33 7.04
N ASP A 322 -20.90 1.82 7.49
CA ASP A 322 -19.72 2.65 7.73
C ASP A 322 -19.09 3.12 6.43
N PHE A 323 -19.14 2.30 5.38
CA PHE A 323 -18.63 2.69 4.07
C PHE A 323 -19.49 3.80 3.45
N ASP A 324 -20.81 3.67 3.54
CA ASP A 324 -21.75 4.73 3.15
C ASP A 324 -21.47 6.04 3.91
N LEU A 325 -21.32 5.94 5.23
CA LEU A 325 -21.02 7.11 6.07
C LEU A 325 -19.69 7.76 5.69
N LEU A 326 -18.63 6.97 5.51
CA LEU A 326 -17.31 7.45 5.10
C LEU A 326 -17.34 8.16 3.75
N LEU A 327 -18.06 7.60 2.77
CA LEU A 327 -18.18 8.21 1.45
C LEU A 327 -18.86 9.58 1.53
N ARG A 328 -19.93 9.72 2.33
CA ARG A 328 -20.61 11.01 2.57
C ARG A 328 -19.78 11.98 3.40
N ALA A 329 -19.06 11.50 4.41
CA ALA A 329 -18.21 12.34 5.25
C ALA A 329 -17.06 12.95 4.44
N THR A 330 -16.41 12.15 3.59
CA THR A 330 -15.26 12.58 2.78
C THR A 330 -15.65 13.53 1.65
N GLU A 331 -16.94 13.69 1.34
CA GLU A 331 -17.47 14.73 0.44
C GLU A 331 -17.50 16.11 1.11
N GLN A 332 -17.45 16.18 2.43
CA GLN A 332 -17.64 17.42 3.21
C GLN A 332 -16.37 17.88 3.95
N THR A 333 -15.29 17.10 3.95
CA THR A 333 -14.05 17.46 4.64
C THR A 333 -12.80 16.84 4.02
N SER A 334 -11.69 17.55 4.15
CA SER A 334 -10.32 17.06 3.92
C SER A 334 -9.51 16.97 5.22
N ARG A 335 -10.09 17.29 6.39
CA ARG A 335 -9.43 17.31 7.70
C ARG A 335 -9.45 15.91 8.32
N ILE A 336 -8.74 15.01 7.67
CA ILE A 336 -8.71 13.58 7.96
C ILE A 336 -7.34 13.22 8.55
N ALA A 337 -7.32 12.47 9.65
CA ALA A 337 -6.08 11.99 10.24
C ALA A 337 -6.03 10.47 10.37
N HIS A 338 -4.81 9.95 10.45
CA HIS A 338 -4.54 8.54 10.66
C HIS A 338 -3.65 8.38 11.90
N VAL A 339 -3.97 7.40 12.73
CA VAL A 339 -3.11 6.93 13.82
C VAL A 339 -2.55 5.56 13.42
N PRO A 340 -1.26 5.46 13.02
CA PRO A 340 -0.68 4.24 12.45
C PRO A 340 -0.36 3.22 13.54
N LYS A 341 -1.38 2.77 14.28
CA LYS A 341 -1.30 1.77 15.34
C LYS A 341 -2.52 0.86 15.28
N PRO A 342 -2.35 -0.47 15.41
CA PRO A 342 -3.47 -1.41 15.38
C PRO A 342 -4.22 -1.35 16.71
N LEU A 343 -5.09 -0.35 16.86
CA LEU A 343 -5.79 -0.01 18.10
C LEU A 343 -7.18 -0.64 18.23
N TYR A 344 -7.64 -1.30 17.17
CA TYR A 344 -8.90 -2.02 17.12
C TYR A 344 -8.67 -3.43 16.57
N SER A 345 -9.33 -4.41 17.19
CA SER A 345 -9.26 -5.82 16.82
C SER A 345 -10.64 -6.34 16.47
N TRP A 346 -10.80 -6.73 15.20
CA TRP A 346 -12.04 -7.31 14.68
C TRP A 346 -12.20 -8.78 15.13
N GLY A 347 -13.25 -9.08 15.88
CA GLY A 347 -13.65 -10.39 16.32
C GLY A 347 -14.02 -11.32 15.16
N GLN A 348 -13.35 -12.48 15.09
CA GLN A 348 -13.73 -13.56 14.18
C GLN A 348 -14.77 -14.48 14.83
N ALA A 349 -15.98 -13.98 15.06
CA ALA A 349 -17.10 -14.86 15.34
C ALA A 349 -17.39 -15.77 14.10
N PRO A 350 -17.88 -17.00 14.27
CA PRO A 350 -18.16 -17.92 13.16
C PRO A 350 -19.08 -17.37 12.05
N ALA A 351 -19.94 -16.40 12.38
CA ALA A 351 -20.86 -15.73 11.46
C ALA A 351 -20.35 -14.35 10.96
N SER A 352 -19.12 -13.96 11.31
CA SER A 352 -18.52 -12.66 10.93
C SER A 352 -18.05 -12.64 9.48
N VAL A 353 -18.17 -11.48 8.82
CA VAL A 353 -17.59 -11.22 7.49
C VAL A 353 -16.07 -11.46 7.51
N ALA A 354 -15.41 -11.21 8.65
CA ALA A 354 -13.99 -11.45 8.85
C ALA A 354 -13.57 -12.91 8.66
N THR A 355 -14.49 -13.86 8.88
CA THR A 355 -14.23 -15.30 8.82
C THR A 355 -14.58 -15.87 7.44
N ASN A 356 -15.65 -15.36 6.82
CA ASN A 356 -16.06 -15.77 5.48
C ASN A 356 -16.67 -14.57 4.72
N PRO A 357 -15.87 -13.88 3.88
CA PRO A 357 -16.35 -12.77 3.04
C PRO A 357 -17.58 -13.13 2.19
N GLY A 358 -17.69 -14.40 1.77
CA GLY A 358 -18.82 -14.92 0.99
C GLY A 358 -20.05 -15.31 1.82
N ALA A 359 -20.01 -15.24 3.15
CA ALA A 359 -21.16 -15.57 4.01
C ALA A 359 -22.26 -14.51 3.98
N LYS A 360 -21.95 -13.28 3.54
CA LYS A 360 -22.87 -12.13 3.56
C LYS A 360 -22.84 -11.38 2.23
N PRO A 361 -23.33 -11.97 1.12
CA PRO A 361 -23.35 -11.31 -0.19
C PRO A 361 -24.11 -9.97 -0.19
N TYR A 362 -25.06 -9.78 0.73
CA TYR A 362 -25.78 -8.52 0.89
C TYR A 362 -24.87 -7.34 1.28
N ALA A 363 -23.79 -7.58 2.04
CA ALA A 363 -22.89 -6.52 2.50
C ALA A 363 -22.02 -6.00 1.34
N HIS A 364 -21.60 -6.92 0.47
CA HIS A 364 -20.87 -6.57 -0.76
C HIS A 364 -21.73 -5.69 -1.68
N GLU A 365 -22.99 -6.08 -1.84
CA GLU A 365 -23.98 -5.36 -2.65
C GLU A 365 -24.34 -4.00 -2.04
N ALA A 366 -24.49 -3.93 -0.70
CA ALA A 366 -24.67 -2.66 0.00
C ALA A 366 -23.47 -1.72 -0.20
N GLY A 367 -22.24 -2.24 -0.20
CA GLY A 367 -21.04 -1.46 -0.50
C GLY A 367 -20.99 -0.96 -1.95
N ARG A 368 -21.41 -1.79 -2.93
CA ARG A 368 -21.56 -1.38 -4.33
C ARG A 368 -22.55 -0.22 -4.46
N ARG A 369 -23.75 -0.37 -3.87
CA ARG A 369 -24.77 0.69 -3.83
C ARG A 369 -24.28 1.97 -3.15
N ALA A 370 -23.49 1.85 -2.08
CA ALA A 370 -22.93 3.02 -1.39
C ALA A 370 -22.00 3.83 -2.31
N LEU A 371 -21.18 3.13 -3.11
CA LEU A 371 -20.35 3.76 -4.14
C LEU A 371 -21.18 4.36 -5.27
N GLU A 372 -22.20 3.66 -5.76
CA GLU A 372 -23.10 4.18 -6.81
C GLU A 372 -23.80 5.47 -6.36
N ASP A 373 -24.34 5.48 -5.15
CA ASP A 373 -24.91 6.68 -4.54
C ASP A 373 -23.86 7.80 -4.41
N ALA A 374 -22.61 7.47 -4.06
CA ALA A 374 -21.52 8.44 -3.99
C ALA A 374 -21.15 9.01 -5.37
N LEU A 375 -21.18 8.21 -6.43
CA LEU A 375 -20.97 8.68 -7.80
C LEU A 375 -22.03 9.73 -8.16
N VAL A 376 -23.30 9.43 -7.87
CA VAL A 376 -24.42 10.35 -8.12
C VAL A 376 -24.24 11.66 -7.35
N ARG A 377 -23.96 11.60 -6.03
CA ARG A 377 -23.76 12.82 -5.21
C ARG A 377 -22.56 13.64 -5.64
N ARG A 378 -21.48 12.99 -6.09
CA ARG A 378 -20.25 13.63 -6.55
C ARG A 378 -20.31 14.10 -8.02
N GLY A 379 -21.40 13.81 -8.73
CA GLY A 379 -21.52 14.11 -10.16
C GLY A 379 -20.52 13.36 -11.03
N ILE A 380 -20.06 12.19 -10.59
CA ILE A 380 -19.09 11.36 -11.32
C ILE A 380 -19.85 10.46 -12.28
N ALA A 381 -19.69 10.69 -13.58
CA ALA A 381 -20.20 9.80 -14.61
C ALA A 381 -19.36 8.50 -14.64
N GLY A 382 -20.02 7.35 -14.51
CA GLY A 382 -19.37 6.05 -14.51
C GLY A 382 -20.25 4.94 -13.94
N GLU A 383 -19.66 3.76 -13.79
CA GLU A 383 -20.30 2.60 -13.20
C GLU A 383 -19.40 2.00 -12.10
N VAL A 384 -20.02 1.34 -11.11
CA VAL A 384 -19.32 0.57 -10.09
C VAL A 384 -19.37 -0.90 -10.48
N VAL A 385 -18.21 -1.49 -10.74
CA VAL A 385 -18.07 -2.92 -11.08
C VAL A 385 -17.17 -3.61 -10.08
N ASP A 386 -17.19 -4.94 -10.08
CA ASP A 386 -16.26 -5.73 -9.28
C ASP A 386 -14.82 -5.48 -9.70
N GLY A 387 -13.95 -5.29 -8.72
CA GLY A 387 -12.52 -5.15 -8.94
C GLY A 387 -11.81 -6.48 -9.17
N GLU A 388 -10.53 -6.44 -9.54
CA GLU A 388 -9.71 -7.65 -9.61
C GLU A 388 -9.52 -8.27 -8.20
N GLY A 389 -9.93 -9.53 -8.02
CA GLY A 389 -9.54 -10.33 -6.86
C GLY A 389 -10.69 -10.75 -5.94
N ALA A 390 -10.52 -10.49 -4.64
CA ALA A 390 -11.44 -10.95 -3.61
C ALA A 390 -12.74 -10.10 -3.56
N PRO A 391 -13.84 -10.61 -2.96
CA PRO A 391 -15.01 -9.79 -2.66
C PRO A 391 -14.64 -8.52 -1.88
N TYR A 392 -15.49 -7.48 -1.98
CA TYR A 392 -15.28 -6.16 -1.35
C TYR A 392 -14.10 -5.40 -1.95
N ARG A 393 -13.80 -5.67 -3.23
CA ARG A 393 -12.93 -4.88 -4.09
C ARG A 393 -13.78 -4.36 -5.23
N TYR A 394 -13.78 -3.05 -5.42
CA TYR A 394 -14.58 -2.38 -6.42
C TYR A 394 -13.67 -1.65 -7.40
N ARG A 395 -14.18 -1.45 -8.61
CA ARG A 395 -13.67 -0.48 -9.56
C ARG A 395 -14.78 0.53 -9.82
N VAL A 396 -14.50 1.78 -9.51
CA VAL A 396 -15.27 2.89 -10.06
C VAL A 396 -14.74 3.16 -11.46
N LYS A 397 -15.38 2.57 -12.47
CA LYS A 397 -15.03 2.71 -13.87
C LYS A 397 -15.64 4.00 -14.39
N ARG A 398 -14.83 5.05 -14.47
CA ARG A 398 -15.29 6.39 -14.88
C ARG A 398 -15.60 6.39 -16.38
N ALA A 399 -16.56 7.21 -16.78
CA ALA A 399 -16.76 7.49 -18.19
C ALA A 399 -15.61 8.36 -18.68
N VAL A 400 -14.93 7.93 -19.75
CA VAL A 400 -14.00 8.80 -20.47
C VAL A 400 -14.83 9.90 -21.15
N VAL A 401 -14.51 11.15 -20.86
CA VAL A 401 -15.24 12.30 -21.39
C VAL A 401 -14.69 12.70 -22.75
N GLY A 402 -15.56 12.77 -23.76
CA GLY A 402 -15.17 13.13 -25.12
C GLY A 402 -14.29 12.07 -25.78
N ARG A 403 -13.37 12.52 -26.63
CA ARG A 403 -12.37 11.68 -27.32
C ARG A 403 -11.04 12.42 -27.39
N PRO A 404 -10.43 12.78 -26.24
CA PRO A 404 -9.20 13.56 -26.23
C PRO A 404 -8.08 12.86 -26.99
N LEU A 405 -7.34 13.61 -27.80
CA LEU A 405 -6.14 13.10 -28.46
C LEU A 405 -5.08 12.78 -27.40
N VAL A 406 -4.52 11.57 -27.45
CA VAL A 406 -3.39 11.15 -26.60
C VAL A 406 -2.11 11.15 -27.43
N SER A 407 -1.13 11.96 -27.03
CA SER A 407 0.21 11.97 -27.62
C SER A 407 1.12 10.99 -26.88
N ILE A 408 1.56 9.95 -27.57
CA ILE A 408 2.43 8.91 -27.03
C ILE A 408 3.86 9.25 -27.41
N LEU A 409 4.69 9.55 -26.41
CA LEU A 409 6.07 9.99 -26.57
C LEU A 409 7.00 8.80 -26.27
N ILE A 410 7.77 8.38 -27.28
CA ILE A 410 8.60 7.18 -27.22
C ILE A 410 10.05 7.50 -27.55
N PRO A 411 10.90 7.79 -26.54
CA PRO A 411 12.33 7.93 -26.75
C PRO A 411 12.97 6.59 -27.12
N THR A 412 13.85 6.58 -28.11
CA THR A 412 14.52 5.38 -28.59
C THR A 412 15.95 5.67 -29.04
N ARG A 413 16.79 4.64 -28.94
CA ARG A 413 18.13 4.61 -29.56
C ARG A 413 18.52 3.17 -29.85
N ASN A 414 18.81 2.89 -31.12
CA ASN A 414 19.30 1.60 -31.59
C ASN A 414 18.47 0.36 -31.16
N ASN A 415 17.13 0.45 -31.19
CA ASN A 415 16.25 -0.56 -30.60
C ASN A 415 15.09 -1.03 -31.50
N HIS A 416 15.34 -1.16 -32.80
CA HIS A 416 14.33 -1.53 -33.81
C HIS A 416 13.33 -2.61 -33.36
N VAL A 417 13.82 -3.78 -32.90
CA VAL A 417 12.96 -4.96 -32.62
C VAL A 417 11.92 -4.67 -31.54
N LEU A 418 12.31 -3.94 -30.49
CA LEU A 418 11.40 -3.64 -29.39
C LEU A 418 10.55 -2.42 -29.68
N LEU A 419 11.11 -1.40 -30.33
CA LEU A 419 10.36 -0.24 -30.79
C LEU A 419 9.23 -0.67 -31.74
N GLU A 420 9.50 -1.54 -32.70
CA GLU A 420 8.48 -2.08 -33.62
C GLU A 420 7.40 -2.84 -32.85
N ARG A 421 7.78 -3.64 -31.86
CA ARG A 421 6.83 -4.33 -31.00
C ARG A 421 5.96 -3.36 -30.20
N CYS A 422 6.56 -2.32 -29.62
CA CYS A 422 5.88 -1.29 -28.86
C CYS A 422 4.83 -0.59 -29.73
N ILE A 423 5.25 -0.01 -30.85
CA ILE A 423 4.37 0.71 -31.80
C ILE A 423 3.27 -0.21 -32.32
N ARG A 424 3.62 -1.43 -32.77
CA ARG A 424 2.63 -2.39 -33.26
C ARG A 424 1.61 -2.76 -32.17
N SER A 425 2.03 -2.88 -30.91
CA SER A 425 1.11 -3.16 -29.81
C SER A 425 0.13 -2.00 -29.57
N LEU A 426 0.59 -0.75 -29.70
CA LEU A 426 -0.27 0.43 -29.62
C LEU A 426 -1.30 0.44 -30.76
N GLU A 427 -0.87 0.17 -32.00
CA GLU A 427 -1.72 0.17 -33.19
C GLU A 427 -2.74 -0.97 -33.20
N THR A 428 -2.34 -2.17 -32.77
CA THR A 428 -3.13 -3.39 -33.01
C THR A 428 -3.89 -3.89 -31.79
N ARG A 429 -3.53 -3.45 -30.57
CA ARG A 429 -4.13 -3.97 -29.34
C ARG A 429 -4.88 -2.93 -28.53
N THR A 430 -4.55 -1.65 -28.64
CA THR A 430 -5.26 -0.60 -27.93
C THR A 430 -6.67 -0.41 -28.49
N GLY A 431 -7.68 -0.38 -27.62
CA GLY A 431 -9.07 -0.15 -28.00
C GLY A 431 -9.41 1.34 -28.23
N TYR A 432 -8.59 2.24 -27.71
CA TYR A 432 -8.78 3.69 -27.79
C TYR A 432 -8.20 4.31 -29.06
N GLN A 433 -8.99 5.19 -29.69
CA GLN A 433 -8.63 6.06 -30.82
C GLN A 433 -9.31 7.41 -30.51
N PRO A 434 -8.60 8.55 -30.39
CA PRO A 434 -7.54 9.03 -31.27
C PRO A 434 -6.18 9.15 -30.57
N ILE A 435 -5.14 8.57 -31.19
CA ILE A 435 -3.77 8.63 -30.70
C ILE A 435 -2.86 9.25 -31.75
N GLU A 436 -1.79 9.89 -31.31
CA GLU A 436 -0.62 10.19 -32.14
C GLU A 436 0.63 9.63 -31.46
N ILE A 437 1.58 9.16 -32.26
CA ILE A 437 2.84 8.61 -31.76
C ILE A 437 3.97 9.52 -32.25
N LEU A 438 4.79 9.97 -31.31
CA LEU A 438 6.01 10.72 -31.55
C LEU A 438 7.18 9.87 -31.08
N VAL A 439 8.01 9.41 -32.01
CA VAL A 439 9.23 8.65 -31.72
C VAL A 439 10.40 9.62 -31.64
N ILE A 440 11.07 9.69 -30.50
CA ILE A 440 12.22 10.57 -30.28
C ILE A 440 13.48 9.75 -30.50
N ASP A 441 14.10 9.93 -31.68
CA ASP A 441 15.34 9.25 -32.02
C ASP A 441 16.55 9.99 -31.46
N ASN A 442 17.26 9.35 -30.52
CA ASN A 442 18.50 9.88 -29.99
C ASN A 442 19.73 9.32 -30.73
N GLN A 443 19.93 9.79 -31.96
CA GLN A 443 21.11 9.47 -32.76
C GLN A 443 21.30 7.97 -32.96
N SER A 444 20.25 7.27 -33.42
CA SER A 444 20.40 5.87 -33.81
C SER A 444 21.36 5.74 -34.98
N THR A 445 22.27 4.76 -34.88
CA THR A 445 23.34 4.49 -35.84
C THR A 445 23.27 3.11 -36.44
N ASP A 446 22.54 2.17 -35.82
CA ASP A 446 22.41 0.84 -36.41
C ASP A 446 21.49 0.88 -37.64
N PRO A 447 21.86 0.20 -38.74
CA PRO A 447 21.10 0.27 -39.99
C PRO A 447 19.64 -0.15 -39.86
N ALA A 448 19.32 -1.08 -38.96
CA ALA A 448 17.97 -1.62 -38.84
C ALA A 448 17.02 -0.61 -38.20
N THR A 449 17.46 0.09 -37.15
CA THR A 449 16.68 1.17 -36.53
C THR A 449 16.56 2.36 -37.46
N VAL A 450 17.64 2.77 -38.15
CA VAL A 450 17.60 3.90 -39.10
C VAL A 450 16.63 3.63 -40.25
N ASP A 451 16.68 2.42 -40.85
CA ASP A 451 15.72 2.00 -41.87
C ASP A 451 14.30 2.07 -41.31
N TYR A 452 14.02 1.40 -40.17
CA TYR A 452 12.69 1.37 -39.59
C TYR A 452 12.12 2.77 -39.34
N LEU A 453 12.89 3.67 -38.73
CA LEU A 453 12.48 5.05 -38.50
C LEU A 453 12.15 5.80 -39.79
N GLY A 454 12.86 5.51 -40.90
CA GLY A 454 12.60 6.12 -42.21
C GLY A 454 11.30 5.68 -42.87
N ARG A 455 10.75 4.53 -42.49
CA ARG A 455 9.48 3.97 -42.99
C ARG A 455 8.33 4.04 -41.99
N LEU A 456 8.54 4.61 -40.80
CA LEU A 456 7.48 4.79 -39.82
C LEU A 456 6.41 5.77 -40.35
N PRO A 457 5.11 5.43 -40.24
CA PRO A 457 4.03 6.36 -40.58
C PRO A 457 3.82 7.44 -39.50
N HIS A 458 4.54 7.34 -38.38
CA HIS A 458 4.45 8.21 -37.22
C HIS A 458 5.52 9.30 -37.25
N GLN A 459 5.32 10.36 -36.47
CA GLN A 459 6.27 11.46 -36.41
C GLN A 459 7.57 11.00 -35.73
N VAL A 460 8.70 11.20 -36.40
CA VAL A 460 10.04 10.98 -35.82
C VAL A 460 10.68 12.32 -35.51
N VAL A 461 10.94 12.58 -34.23
CA VAL A 461 11.66 13.76 -33.73
C VAL A 461 13.12 13.39 -33.56
N ARG A 462 14.01 14.00 -34.35
CA ARG A 462 15.47 13.79 -34.21
C ARG A 462 15.98 14.62 -33.03
N PHE A 463 16.70 13.96 -32.12
CA PHE A 463 17.31 14.59 -30.95
C PHE A 463 18.83 14.43 -30.98
N GLU A 464 19.51 15.48 -31.45
CA GLU A 464 20.95 15.49 -31.76
C GLU A 464 21.85 15.89 -30.58
N GLU A 465 21.37 15.71 -29.35
CA GLU A 465 22.12 16.03 -28.13
C GLU A 465 22.49 14.75 -27.35
N PRO A 466 23.41 14.83 -26.36
CA PRO A 466 23.67 13.70 -25.46
C PRO A 466 22.40 13.18 -24.80
N PHE A 467 22.35 11.88 -24.52
CA PHE A 467 21.16 11.25 -23.94
C PHE A 467 20.72 11.94 -22.66
N ASN A 468 19.48 12.44 -22.66
CA ASN A 468 18.80 12.96 -21.50
C ASN A 468 17.30 12.65 -21.65
N PHE A 469 16.82 11.68 -20.88
CA PHE A 469 15.43 11.22 -20.91
C PHE A 469 14.44 12.36 -20.65
N ALA A 470 14.72 13.18 -19.63
CA ALA A 470 13.88 14.31 -19.27
C ALA A 470 13.78 15.32 -20.42
N ARG A 471 14.93 15.72 -20.98
CA ARG A 471 15.01 16.70 -22.08
C ARG A 471 14.35 16.20 -23.36
N MET A 472 14.58 14.95 -23.76
CA MET A 472 13.94 14.35 -24.94
C MET A 472 12.42 14.38 -24.84
N ASN A 473 11.89 14.01 -23.66
CA ASN A 473 10.45 14.05 -23.41
C ASN A 473 9.91 15.49 -23.34
N ASN A 474 10.66 16.45 -22.78
CA ASN A 474 10.28 17.86 -22.79
C ASN A 474 10.14 18.40 -24.23
N VAL A 475 11.14 18.13 -25.08
CA VAL A 475 11.12 18.54 -26.50
C VAL A 475 9.95 17.92 -27.24
N ALA A 476 9.69 16.62 -27.04
CA ALA A 476 8.59 15.94 -27.71
C ALA A 476 7.22 16.37 -27.20
N ALA A 477 7.08 16.64 -25.89
CA ALA A 477 5.85 17.17 -25.32
C ALA A 477 5.51 18.56 -25.88
N ALA A 478 6.52 19.39 -26.16
CA ALA A 478 6.32 20.69 -26.82
C ALA A 478 5.86 20.55 -28.29
N ALA A 479 6.20 19.44 -28.95
CA ALA A 479 5.75 19.12 -30.32
C ALA A 479 4.42 18.35 -30.37
N ALA A 480 3.92 17.89 -29.21
CA ALA A 480 2.70 17.11 -29.08
C ALA A 480 1.44 17.97 -29.23
N ARG A 481 0.40 17.42 -29.84
CA ARG A 481 -0.90 18.08 -30.06
C ARG A 481 -1.99 17.58 -29.12
N GLY A 482 -1.80 16.42 -28.51
CA GLY A 482 -2.75 15.78 -27.63
C GLY A 482 -3.08 16.60 -26.39
N GLU A 483 -4.30 16.45 -25.91
CA GLU A 483 -4.73 16.99 -24.62
C GLU A 483 -4.04 16.26 -23.46
N HIS A 484 -3.72 14.99 -23.68
CA HIS A 484 -2.97 14.14 -22.77
C HIS A 484 -1.67 13.69 -23.40
N VAL A 485 -0.62 13.61 -22.57
CA VAL A 485 0.67 13.00 -22.94
C VAL A 485 0.83 11.68 -22.21
N LEU A 486 1.29 10.66 -22.93
CA LEU A 486 1.71 9.38 -22.40
C LEU A 486 3.21 9.23 -22.65
N PHE A 487 4.00 9.26 -21.58
CA PHE A 487 5.40 8.88 -21.63
C PHE A 487 5.50 7.36 -21.62
N LEU A 488 6.19 6.81 -22.61
CA LEU A 488 6.25 5.37 -22.81
C LEU A 488 7.64 4.95 -23.26
N ASN A 489 8.22 3.95 -22.59
CA ASN A 489 9.49 3.39 -23.05
C ASN A 489 9.32 2.59 -24.35
N ASP A 490 10.35 2.60 -25.19
CA ASP A 490 10.38 1.88 -26.47
C ASP A 490 10.39 0.34 -26.35
N ASP A 491 10.60 -0.18 -25.14
CA ASP A 491 10.61 -1.61 -24.81
C ASP A 491 9.38 -2.06 -24.01
N THR A 492 8.23 -1.44 -24.26
CA THR A 492 6.95 -1.84 -23.69
C THR A 492 6.06 -2.56 -24.71
N GLU A 493 5.09 -3.35 -24.22
CA GLU A 493 4.06 -3.99 -25.05
C GLU A 493 2.72 -3.92 -24.34
N VAL A 494 1.72 -3.31 -24.98
CA VAL A 494 0.33 -3.30 -24.49
C VAL A 494 -0.25 -4.71 -24.54
N ILE A 495 -0.82 -5.18 -23.42
CA ILE A 495 -1.45 -6.51 -23.33
C ILE A 495 -2.93 -6.48 -22.94
N VAL A 496 -3.45 -5.32 -22.52
CA VAL A 496 -4.87 -5.11 -22.23
C VAL A 496 -5.40 -4.00 -23.12
N ALA A 497 -6.46 -4.29 -23.89
CA ALA A 497 -6.97 -3.36 -24.90
C ALA A 497 -7.47 -2.04 -24.32
N ALA A 498 -8.12 -2.08 -23.15
CA ALA A 498 -8.65 -0.92 -22.46
C ALA A 498 -7.59 -0.14 -21.65
N SER A 499 -6.28 -0.32 -21.90
CA SER A 499 -5.25 0.30 -21.06
C SER A 499 -5.25 1.82 -21.15
N LEU A 500 -5.40 2.40 -22.35
CA LEU A 500 -5.49 3.86 -22.48
C LEU A 500 -6.79 4.40 -21.89
N ASP A 501 -7.92 3.72 -22.10
CA ASP A 501 -9.20 4.09 -21.48
C ASP A 501 -9.07 4.13 -19.95
N ALA A 502 -8.49 3.09 -19.36
CA ALA A 502 -8.27 2.99 -17.91
C ALA A 502 -7.35 4.09 -17.36
N MET A 503 -6.39 4.59 -18.15
CA MET A 503 -5.56 5.73 -17.74
C MET A 503 -6.30 7.06 -17.92
N LEU A 504 -7.12 7.19 -18.96
CA LEU A 504 -7.97 8.38 -19.21
C LEU A 504 -9.06 8.54 -18.14
N GLU A 505 -9.61 7.44 -17.62
CA GLU A 505 -10.51 7.44 -16.45
C GLU A 505 -10.00 8.29 -15.28
N HIS A 506 -8.67 8.34 -15.11
CA HIS A 506 -8.04 9.07 -14.02
C HIS A 506 -7.32 10.34 -14.46
N SER A 507 -6.68 10.36 -15.63
CA SER A 507 -5.87 11.53 -16.03
C SER A 507 -6.73 12.75 -16.40
N GLN A 508 -8.02 12.56 -16.72
CA GLN A 508 -8.97 13.65 -16.96
C GLN A 508 -9.42 14.37 -15.68
N ARG A 509 -9.13 13.79 -14.49
CA ARG A 509 -9.54 14.38 -13.21
C ARG A 509 -8.67 15.61 -12.89
N PRO A 510 -9.28 16.76 -12.55
CA PRO A 510 -8.53 17.98 -12.23
C PRO A 510 -7.56 17.81 -11.06
N GLU A 511 -7.92 16.99 -10.07
CA GLU A 511 -7.11 16.72 -8.88
C GLU A 511 -6.01 15.67 -9.10
N VAL A 512 -5.99 14.97 -10.24
CA VAL A 512 -4.96 13.98 -10.58
C VAL A 512 -3.86 14.62 -11.41
N GLY A 513 -2.63 14.38 -10.98
CA GLY A 513 -1.41 14.87 -11.61
C GLY A 513 -0.79 13.88 -12.60
N ALA A 514 -0.75 12.60 -12.23
CA ALA A 514 -0.18 11.55 -13.06
C ALA A 514 -0.87 10.20 -12.80
N VAL A 515 -0.89 9.36 -13.84
CA VAL A 515 -1.46 8.00 -13.80
C VAL A 515 -0.42 7.00 -14.26
N GLY A 516 -0.19 5.96 -13.45
CA GLY A 516 0.73 4.86 -13.75
C GLY A 516 0.01 3.54 -14.02
N ALA A 517 0.57 2.77 -14.95
CA ALA A 517 0.08 1.43 -15.30
C ALA A 517 0.70 0.33 -14.42
N ARG A 518 0.12 -0.88 -14.44
CA ARG A 518 0.79 -2.11 -14.00
C ARG A 518 1.78 -2.55 -15.07
N LEU A 519 3.06 -2.66 -14.70
CA LEU A 519 4.10 -3.18 -15.59
C LEU A 519 4.53 -4.56 -15.14
N LEU A 520 4.54 -5.50 -16.08
CA LEU A 520 5.00 -6.86 -15.87
C LEU A 520 6.31 -7.10 -16.62
N PHE A 521 7.20 -7.87 -16.00
CA PHE A 521 8.30 -8.49 -16.70
C PHE A 521 7.82 -9.55 -17.72
N PRO A 522 8.66 -9.93 -18.70
CA PRO A 522 8.31 -10.97 -19.67
C PRO A 522 8.04 -12.35 -19.05
N ASN A 523 8.56 -12.60 -17.84
CA ASN A 523 8.27 -13.81 -17.05
C ASN A 523 6.93 -13.72 -16.28
N LYS A 524 6.13 -12.67 -16.52
CA LYS A 524 4.84 -12.39 -15.89
C LYS A 524 4.92 -12.08 -14.39
N THR A 525 6.06 -11.58 -13.90
CA THR A 525 6.14 -11.01 -12.55
C THR A 525 5.98 -9.50 -12.57
N ILE A 526 5.43 -8.91 -11.51
CA ILE A 526 5.27 -7.47 -11.31
C ILE A 526 6.64 -6.79 -11.34
N GLN A 527 6.73 -5.75 -12.12
CA GLN A 527 7.85 -4.81 -12.15
C GLN A 527 7.43 -3.45 -11.61
N HIS A 528 6.18 -3.02 -11.84
CA HIS A 528 5.66 -1.78 -11.27
C HIS A 528 4.19 -1.94 -10.90
N ALA A 529 3.87 -1.52 -9.68
CA ALA A 529 2.52 -1.37 -9.16
C ALA A 529 2.49 -0.20 -8.16
N GLY A 530 3.00 0.97 -8.59
CA GLY A 530 3.32 2.10 -7.72
C GLY A 530 4.79 2.17 -7.27
N VAL A 531 5.22 3.36 -6.83
CA VAL A 531 6.54 3.62 -6.23
C VAL A 531 6.35 4.12 -4.80
N VAL A 532 7.15 3.56 -3.89
CA VAL A 532 7.20 3.91 -2.46
C VAL A 532 8.53 4.56 -2.14
N MET A 533 8.50 5.66 -1.40
CA MET A 533 9.68 6.38 -0.94
C MET A 533 10.34 5.67 0.25
N GLY A 534 11.66 5.50 0.20
CA GLY A 534 12.48 4.96 1.26
C GLY A 534 12.78 3.46 1.17
N ILE A 535 12.18 2.70 0.24
CA ILE A 535 12.51 1.27 0.07
C ILE A 535 13.98 1.10 -0.37
N HIS A 536 14.76 0.32 0.39
CA HIS A 536 16.22 0.23 0.34
C HIS A 536 16.90 1.60 0.42
N GLY A 537 16.25 2.51 1.16
CA GLY A 537 16.57 3.92 1.28
C GLY A 537 16.12 4.74 0.07
N ARG A 538 15.71 4.15 -1.05
CA ARG A 538 15.48 4.79 -2.35
C ARG A 538 14.00 4.93 -2.67
N ALA A 539 13.65 5.46 -3.84
CA ALA A 539 12.32 5.28 -4.41
C ALA A 539 12.23 3.88 -5.06
N GLY A 540 11.41 2.99 -4.50
CA GLY A 540 11.35 1.58 -4.90
C GLY A 540 9.98 1.18 -5.45
N HIS A 541 9.96 0.31 -6.45
CA HIS A 541 8.72 -0.22 -7.03
C HIS A 541 8.06 -1.23 -6.09
N ALA A 542 6.78 -1.01 -5.79
CA ALA A 542 6.00 -1.92 -4.96
C ALA A 542 5.85 -3.30 -5.62
N PHE A 543 5.91 -4.37 -4.81
CA PHE A 543 5.68 -5.77 -5.23
C PHE A 543 6.63 -6.29 -6.32
N TRP A 544 7.81 -5.68 -6.45
CA TRP A 544 8.81 -6.10 -7.44
C TRP A 544 9.12 -7.60 -7.37
N GLY A 545 8.98 -8.29 -8.50
CA GLY A 545 9.25 -9.72 -8.67
C GLY A 545 8.13 -10.65 -8.20
N PHE A 546 7.00 -10.12 -7.72
CA PHE A 546 5.84 -10.93 -7.34
C PHE A 546 5.15 -11.47 -8.59
N PRO A 547 4.42 -12.62 -8.55
CA PRO A 547 3.59 -13.03 -9.68
C PRO A 547 2.64 -11.90 -10.12
N GLY A 548 2.43 -11.74 -11.43
CA GLY A 548 1.63 -10.64 -11.98
C GLY A 548 0.18 -10.61 -11.52
N ASP A 549 -0.36 -11.78 -11.17
CA ASP A 549 -1.67 -11.93 -10.56
C ASP A 549 -1.62 -11.95 -9.03
N HIS A 550 -0.49 -11.75 -8.36
CA HIS A 550 -0.42 -11.80 -6.90
C HIS A 550 -1.22 -10.64 -6.29
N PRO A 551 -2.04 -10.86 -5.23
CA PRO A 551 -2.82 -9.79 -4.61
C PRO A 551 -1.94 -8.69 -3.99
N GLY A 552 -0.76 -9.07 -3.50
CA GLY A 552 0.11 -8.18 -2.73
C GLY A 552 -0.39 -8.07 -1.30
N TYR A 553 -0.01 -6.98 -0.63
CA TYR A 553 -0.48 -6.67 0.72
C TYR A 553 -1.91 -6.13 0.64
N TRP A 554 -2.87 -6.83 1.24
CA TRP A 554 -4.29 -6.42 1.24
C TRP A 554 -4.85 -6.04 -0.15
N ASP A 555 -4.52 -6.83 -1.18
CA ASP A 555 -4.89 -6.62 -2.59
C ASP A 555 -4.36 -5.33 -3.25
N PHE A 556 -3.41 -4.63 -2.62
CA PHE A 556 -2.85 -3.37 -3.13
C PHE A 556 -2.27 -3.45 -4.54
N ALA A 557 -1.85 -4.62 -5.02
CA ALA A 557 -1.37 -4.77 -6.40
C ALA A 557 -2.50 -4.81 -7.44
N ARG A 558 -3.75 -5.06 -7.01
CA ARG A 558 -4.92 -5.35 -7.85
C ARG A 558 -6.02 -4.27 -7.77
N VAL A 559 -5.83 -3.22 -6.98
CA VAL A 559 -6.79 -2.12 -6.82
C VAL A 559 -6.24 -0.80 -7.31
N ILE A 560 -7.14 0.11 -7.67
CA ILE A 560 -6.77 1.51 -7.94
C ILE A 560 -6.43 2.15 -6.60
N ARG A 561 -5.34 2.90 -6.55
CA ARG A 561 -4.92 3.59 -5.34
C ARG A 561 -3.90 4.68 -5.61
N ASP A 562 -3.69 5.51 -4.59
CA ASP A 562 -2.68 6.55 -4.61
C ASP A 562 -1.31 6.01 -4.17
N TYR A 563 -0.25 6.58 -4.75
CA TYR A 563 1.16 6.36 -4.42
C TYR A 563 1.92 7.69 -4.40
N SER A 564 3.16 7.67 -3.89
CA SER A 564 4.03 8.85 -3.94
C SER A 564 4.51 9.16 -5.35
N ALA A 565 4.73 8.11 -6.15
CA ALA A 565 5.16 8.24 -7.53
C ALA A 565 4.73 7.02 -8.37
N VAL A 566 4.74 7.22 -9.69
CA VAL A 566 4.61 6.18 -10.72
C VAL A 566 5.71 6.38 -11.75
N THR A 567 6.01 5.34 -12.55
CA THR A 567 7.15 5.42 -13.48
C THR A 567 6.79 5.92 -14.87
N ALA A 568 7.68 6.72 -15.46
CA ALA A 568 7.56 7.18 -16.85
C ALA A 568 7.81 6.08 -17.90
N ALA A 569 8.08 4.84 -17.49
CA ALA A 569 8.00 3.71 -18.41
C ALA A 569 6.58 3.53 -19.00
N CYS A 570 5.55 3.96 -18.26
CA CYS A 570 4.19 4.18 -18.76
C CYS A 570 3.45 5.14 -17.81
N LEU A 571 3.50 6.45 -18.11
CA LEU A 571 2.90 7.52 -17.30
C LEU A 571 2.03 8.43 -18.16
N MET A 572 0.75 8.57 -17.82
CA MET A 572 -0.16 9.49 -18.50
C MET A 572 -0.48 10.69 -17.62
N MET A 573 -0.52 11.88 -18.23
CA MET A 573 -1.00 13.11 -17.57
C MET A 573 -1.57 14.10 -18.59
N ARG A 574 -2.25 15.14 -18.09
CA ARG A 574 -2.69 16.28 -18.92
C ARG A 574 -1.48 17.04 -19.44
N ARG A 575 -1.43 17.33 -20.75
CA ARG A 575 -0.31 18.08 -21.36
C ARG A 575 -0.16 19.47 -20.74
N ALA A 576 -1.28 20.18 -20.57
CA ALA A 576 -1.28 21.52 -19.98
C ALA A 576 -0.65 21.55 -18.57
N LEU A 577 -0.88 20.51 -17.76
CA LEU A 577 -0.26 20.40 -16.43
C LEU A 577 1.24 20.10 -16.50
N PHE A 578 1.66 19.29 -17.47
CA PHE A 578 3.08 19.02 -17.70
C PHE A 578 3.82 20.32 -18.10
N GLU A 579 3.20 21.14 -18.94
CA GLU A 579 3.72 22.46 -19.34
C GLU A 579 3.77 23.44 -18.17
N GLU A 580 2.73 23.49 -17.33
CA GLU A 580 2.69 24.30 -16.09
C GLU A 580 3.79 23.92 -15.08
N LEU A 581 4.28 22.69 -15.16
CA LEU A 581 5.40 22.20 -14.35
C LEU A 581 6.76 22.42 -14.99
N SER A 582 6.82 23.07 -16.16
CA SER A 582 8.01 23.17 -16.99
C SER A 582 8.62 21.80 -17.35
N GLY A 583 7.77 20.79 -17.48
CA GLY A 583 8.13 19.43 -17.84
C GLY A 583 8.92 18.66 -16.77
N PHE A 584 9.71 17.69 -17.23
CA PHE A 584 10.69 17.00 -16.40
C PHE A 584 11.89 17.90 -16.11
N ASP A 585 12.49 17.74 -14.93
CA ASP A 585 13.75 18.40 -14.61
C ASP A 585 14.91 17.67 -15.30
N GLU A 586 15.58 18.38 -16.20
CA GLU A 586 16.69 17.87 -17.03
C GLU A 586 17.94 17.48 -16.22
N ALA A 587 18.03 17.88 -14.94
CA ALA A 587 19.05 17.39 -14.03
C ALA A 587 18.90 15.90 -13.73
N PHE A 588 17.69 15.35 -13.82
CA PHE A 588 17.40 13.90 -13.70
C PHE A 588 17.48 13.19 -15.06
N ALA A 589 18.60 13.36 -15.74
CA ALA A 589 18.80 12.93 -17.13
C ALA A 589 18.57 11.43 -17.40
N ILE A 590 18.73 10.55 -16.40
CA ILE A 590 18.69 9.09 -16.60
C ILE A 590 17.69 8.39 -15.67
N SER A 591 17.71 8.71 -14.37
CA SER A 591 16.87 8.06 -13.35
C SER A 591 16.19 9.11 -12.48
N TYR A 592 15.05 8.72 -11.89
CA TYR A 592 14.26 9.52 -10.94
C TYR A 592 13.61 10.80 -11.50
N ASN A 593 13.62 11.00 -12.82
CA ASN A 593 12.88 12.11 -13.46
C ASN A 593 11.37 12.01 -13.20
N ASP A 594 10.82 10.80 -13.30
CA ASP A 594 9.43 10.45 -13.01
C ASP A 594 9.08 10.63 -11.53
N VAL A 595 9.97 10.18 -10.64
CA VAL A 595 9.81 10.37 -9.19
C VAL A 595 9.84 11.85 -8.81
N ASP A 596 10.80 12.63 -9.33
CA ASP A 596 10.84 14.08 -9.08
C ASP A 596 9.59 14.79 -9.61
N LEU A 597 9.14 14.47 -10.83
CA LEU A 597 7.90 15.02 -11.39
C LEU A 597 6.70 14.71 -10.49
N CYS A 598 6.55 13.45 -10.04
CA CYS A 598 5.46 13.05 -9.15
C CYS A 598 5.53 13.78 -7.81
N LEU A 599 6.73 13.96 -7.22
CA LEU A 599 6.88 14.68 -5.96
C LEU A 599 6.59 16.18 -6.12
N ARG A 600 6.95 16.80 -7.25
CA ARG A 600 6.55 18.20 -7.57
C ARG A 600 5.03 18.34 -7.71
N LEU A 601 4.38 17.38 -8.38
CA LEU A 601 2.92 17.32 -8.47
C LEU A 601 2.27 17.23 -7.08
N ARG A 602 2.76 16.31 -6.24
CA ARG A 602 2.25 16.13 -4.87
C ARG A 602 2.48 17.36 -4.00
N ALA A 603 3.61 18.05 -4.15
CA ALA A 603 3.87 19.31 -3.45
C ALA A 603 2.88 20.42 -3.82
N ARG A 604 2.20 20.32 -4.98
CA ARG A 604 1.10 21.20 -5.41
C ARG A 604 -0.30 20.63 -5.08
N GLY A 605 -0.39 19.53 -4.34
CA GLY A 605 -1.66 18.92 -3.91
C GLY A 605 -2.29 17.95 -4.92
N TYR A 606 -1.61 17.60 -6.01
CA TYR A 606 -2.12 16.62 -6.97
C TYR A 606 -1.96 15.18 -6.47
N LEU A 607 -2.92 14.32 -6.84
CA LEU A 607 -2.88 12.89 -6.63
C LEU A 607 -2.05 12.18 -7.71
N ILE A 608 -1.37 11.10 -7.33
CA ILE A 608 -0.66 10.21 -8.25
C ILE A 608 -1.33 8.84 -8.16
N VAL A 609 -2.00 8.44 -9.24
CA VAL A 609 -2.88 7.28 -9.25
C VAL A 609 -2.22 6.11 -9.95
N TYR A 610 -2.20 4.95 -9.31
CA TYR A 610 -1.91 3.67 -9.95
C TYR A 610 -3.21 2.99 -10.36
N THR A 611 -3.28 2.50 -11.59
CA THR A 611 -4.39 1.65 -12.06
C THR A 611 -3.90 0.28 -12.55
N PRO A 612 -4.41 -0.83 -12.00
CA PRO A 612 -4.08 -2.18 -12.47
C PRO A 612 -4.74 -2.50 -13.81
N TYR A 613 -5.74 -1.70 -14.23
CA TYR A 613 -6.53 -1.92 -15.44
C TYR A 613 -5.84 -1.42 -16.72
N ALA A 614 -4.72 -0.69 -16.57
CA ALA A 614 -3.73 -0.52 -17.62
C ALA A 614 -2.58 -1.49 -17.33
N THR A 615 -2.40 -2.51 -18.17
CA THR A 615 -1.33 -3.51 -17.97
C THR A 615 -0.51 -3.70 -19.24
N LEU A 616 0.81 -3.62 -19.09
CA LEU A 616 1.79 -3.77 -20.16
C LEU A 616 2.90 -4.73 -19.74
N TYR A 617 3.54 -5.38 -20.71
CA TYR A 617 4.89 -5.89 -20.49
C TYR A 617 5.89 -4.75 -20.64
N HIS A 618 6.96 -4.79 -19.86
CA HIS A 618 8.13 -3.92 -20.00
C HIS A 618 9.38 -4.81 -19.99
N TYR A 619 10.09 -4.83 -21.12
CA TYR A 619 11.19 -5.76 -21.41
C TYR A 619 12.54 -5.35 -20.80
N GLN A 620 12.54 -4.31 -19.96
CA GLN A 620 13.64 -3.72 -19.19
C GLN A 620 14.96 -4.53 -19.23
N SER A 621 16.03 -3.85 -19.67
CA SER A 621 17.41 -4.33 -19.91
C SER A 621 17.77 -4.56 -21.38
N ALA A 622 16.89 -4.25 -22.33
CA ALA A 622 17.22 -4.37 -23.75
C ALA A 622 17.84 -3.11 -24.36
N SER A 623 17.41 -1.90 -23.95
CA SER A 623 17.99 -0.63 -24.42
C SER A 623 19.01 -0.02 -23.45
N ARG A 624 18.83 -0.21 -22.12
CA ARG A 624 19.66 0.42 -21.08
C ARG A 624 20.62 -0.51 -20.32
N GLY A 625 20.41 -1.83 -20.37
CA GLY A 625 21.03 -2.78 -19.43
C GLY A 625 20.45 -2.69 -18.01
N ALA A 626 20.88 -3.55 -17.08
CA ALA A 626 20.41 -3.56 -15.69
C ALA A 626 20.78 -2.26 -14.93
N TYR A 627 20.10 -1.99 -13.80
CA TYR A 627 20.45 -0.90 -12.87
C TYR A 627 21.96 -0.83 -12.65
N ASP A 628 22.55 0.33 -12.91
CA ASP A 628 23.96 0.61 -12.71
C ASP A 628 24.10 1.50 -11.46
N PRO A 629 24.49 0.92 -10.30
CA PRO A 629 24.58 1.65 -9.05
C PRO A 629 25.53 2.85 -9.11
N VAL A 630 26.52 2.83 -9.99
CA VAL A 630 27.53 3.89 -10.13
C VAL A 630 26.96 5.06 -10.94
N LYS A 631 26.26 4.77 -12.04
CA LYS A 631 25.62 5.79 -12.88
C LYS A 631 24.44 6.47 -12.19
N ASP A 632 23.70 5.70 -11.38
CA ASP A 632 22.47 6.19 -10.76
C ASP A 632 22.70 6.90 -9.44
N ARG A 633 23.88 6.73 -8.81
CA ARG A 633 24.18 7.29 -7.49
C ARG A 633 24.02 8.81 -7.44
N LYS A 634 24.54 9.54 -8.44
CA LYS A 634 24.43 10.99 -8.47
C LYS A 634 22.99 11.50 -8.50
N PHE A 635 22.09 10.77 -9.18
CA PHE A 635 20.67 11.14 -9.26
C PHE A 635 19.95 10.75 -7.98
N GLU A 636 20.32 9.62 -7.35
CA GLU A 636 19.82 9.27 -6.02
C GLU A 636 20.21 10.33 -4.98
N ASP A 637 21.47 10.77 -4.96
CA ASP A 637 21.96 11.80 -4.05
C ASP A 637 21.24 13.14 -4.30
N LEU A 638 21.03 13.51 -5.57
CA LEU A 638 20.25 14.70 -5.94
C LEU A 638 18.79 14.62 -5.46
N LEU A 639 18.12 13.48 -5.69
CA LEU A 639 16.74 13.25 -5.26
C LEU A 639 16.62 13.36 -3.74
N ARG A 640 17.55 12.72 -3.01
CA ARG A 640 17.59 12.78 -1.53
C ARG A 640 17.84 14.18 -1.01
N ALA A 641 18.77 14.91 -1.63
CA ALA A 641 19.07 16.28 -1.23
C ALA A 641 17.83 17.19 -1.41
N ARG A 642 17.15 17.06 -2.55
CA ARG A 642 15.97 17.87 -2.88
C ARG A 642 14.75 17.50 -2.04
N TRP A 643 14.49 16.20 -1.86
CA TRP A 643 13.28 15.67 -1.23
C TRP A 643 13.54 15.09 0.15
N LYS A 644 14.57 15.58 0.86
CA LYS A 644 14.97 15.07 2.18
C LYS A 644 13.80 14.94 3.15
N HIS A 645 12.94 15.96 3.19
CA HIS A 645 11.75 15.98 4.06
C HIS A 645 10.79 14.82 3.78
N VAL A 646 10.63 14.37 2.52
CA VAL A 646 9.78 13.22 2.17
C VAL A 646 10.37 11.93 2.71
N PHE A 647 11.70 11.76 2.63
CA PHE A 647 12.38 10.60 3.21
C PHE A 647 12.36 10.62 4.74
N ASP A 648 12.49 11.80 5.35
CA ASP A 648 12.49 11.97 6.82
C ASP A 648 11.10 11.73 7.43
N GLN A 649 10.04 12.25 6.80
CA GLN A 649 8.66 12.13 7.27
C GLN A 649 8.07 10.74 6.98
N GLY A 650 8.56 10.07 5.93
CA GLY A 650 8.02 8.80 5.44
C GLY A 650 7.01 9.00 4.32
N ASP A 651 6.77 7.93 3.56
CA ASP A 651 5.80 7.90 2.48
C ASP A 651 4.37 7.79 3.05
N PRO A 652 3.45 8.76 2.82
CA PRO A 652 2.11 8.71 3.40
C PRO A 652 1.26 7.55 2.86
N TYR A 653 1.61 6.98 1.71
CA TYR A 653 0.92 5.82 1.16
C TYR A 653 1.55 4.48 1.61
N TYR A 654 2.49 4.54 2.56
CA TYR A 654 3.18 3.39 3.14
C TYR A 654 3.29 3.50 4.66
N ASN A 655 2.67 2.56 5.38
CA ASN A 655 2.63 2.64 6.84
C ASN A 655 4.04 2.53 7.46
N PRO A 656 4.37 3.35 8.49
CA PRO A 656 5.70 3.39 9.12
C PRO A 656 6.12 2.08 9.82
N HIS A 657 5.17 1.18 10.10
CA HIS A 657 5.45 -0.14 10.66
C HIS A 657 5.73 -1.22 9.62
N LEU A 658 5.73 -0.88 8.33
CA LEU A 658 6.16 -1.76 7.25
C LEU A 658 7.65 -1.58 6.97
N THR A 659 8.32 -2.67 6.57
CA THR A 659 9.75 -2.65 6.31
C THR A 659 10.06 -1.87 5.05
N LEU A 660 11.12 -1.08 5.08
CA LEU A 660 11.69 -0.49 3.89
C LEU A 660 12.79 -1.39 3.29
N SER A 661 13.09 -2.54 3.89
CA SER A 661 14.16 -3.44 3.40
C SER A 661 13.70 -4.44 2.35
N GLY A 662 12.47 -4.34 1.85
CA GLY A 662 11.91 -5.26 0.85
C GLY A 662 10.68 -4.67 0.16
N PHE A 663 10.21 -5.36 -0.87
CA PHE A 663 9.09 -4.92 -1.72
C PHE A 663 7.74 -5.56 -1.34
N ASP A 664 7.71 -6.31 -0.25
CA ASP A 664 6.62 -7.23 0.11
C ASP A 664 5.64 -6.68 1.15
N PHE A 665 5.88 -5.46 1.66
CA PHE A 665 5.08 -4.85 2.73
C PHE A 665 5.04 -5.76 3.98
N SER A 666 6.14 -6.47 4.25
CA SER A 666 6.33 -7.15 5.52
C SER A 666 6.55 -6.15 6.65
N LEU A 667 6.49 -6.59 7.91
CA LEU A 667 6.61 -5.70 9.05
C LEU A 667 8.05 -5.29 9.30
N ARG A 668 8.22 -4.03 9.71
CA ARG A 668 9.44 -3.53 10.32
C ARG A 668 9.52 -4.09 11.73
N LEU A 669 10.43 -5.05 11.91
CA LEU A 669 10.77 -5.60 13.22
C LEU A 669 11.97 -4.86 13.77
#